data_AF-A0A2U1EAX3-F1
#
_entry.id   AF-A0A2U1EAX3-F1
#
_cell.length_a   1.000
_cell.length_b   1.000
_cell.length_c   1.000
_cell.angle_alpha   90.00
_cell.angle_beta   90.00
_cell.angle_gamma   90.00
#
_symmetry.space_group_name_H-M   'P 1'
#
loop_
_entity.id
_entity.type
_entity.pdbx_description
1 polymer ?
#
loop_
_entity_poly.entity_id
_entity_poly.type
_entity_poly.pdbx_seq_one_letter_code
_entity_poly.pdbx_strand_id
1 'polypeptide(L)'
;MAEELLPMLATAGSPPTGPGWAVEFKWDGVRALIATGPDGVRITSRNGNDVTAGYPEFAGLGDGRDLLLDGEIVAMDDQGRPSFGRLQQRMHVRAPNAHLLAAVPVSLYLFDLLRSDGEDTRDRPWDERRARLEALGADTWPRVAVSPSFTDVAPAKVLEVAKAHGIEGIVAKRRSARYEAGRRSSAWVKTAVLSTQEVVLGGWTPGRGRRGSTVGSLLLGARDAEGRLRYLGHVGTGFTEAMLRALQERLAPLQRKDSPFDETVPREHARDARWVEPRLVGEVEYRNVTPDGRLRHASWRGLRPDRDPEEIRIDLPLAAPTATPSTGTSAPDRLATYQRMRDFTATPEPAGGDPSPGEPIFVVQRHRARRLHYDFRLEIDGALASWAVPRGPTLDPSARHMAVHTEDHPMDYAWFEGVIPKGQYGGGDVVVWDRGTWTPAKTGDPAAAVAAGELHFDLHGEKLAGRFALVRRRSRDASKEEWMLVHKHDDHAVEGWDPEEHPRSVLSGRTNDEVAAAPAAMWQSGAPAATAEVPLAAADTRAQAGATEDELAALDALGAKGTWTVGGRELALTNLDKVLFPGDGGAPVTKRELVRYHACVAPFLLPYLAGRPVNLHRYPDGTARAGFWQKEVPDHAPTWLRRWHNPEAEPDETQNYFVLDSTAALVWMANYGAIELHPWTSRLPDVHQPTWALIDIDPGPAVGFADVLTLARLYRAALAHLDVDAAPKVTGKRGVQIWVPIADGYTFDDTRAWVEKLSRAVGQIRPELVSWEWHTDRRRGLARLDYTQNAINKTLVAPFSPRPAPGAPVSMTLAWDELDDPDLRPDRWTIRTALDRLPDVGDPLRPLVGRAQILPAL
;
A
#
# COMPACT_ATOMS: atom_id res chain seq x y z
N MET A 1 -54.62 -2.97 -13.68
CA MET A 1 -53.39 -2.56 -14.38
C MET A 1 -52.32 -2.50 -13.31
N ALA A 2 -51.47 -3.52 -13.19
CA ALA A 2 -50.43 -3.53 -12.18
C ALA A 2 -49.48 -2.37 -12.47
N GLU A 3 -49.44 -1.39 -11.56
CA GLU A 3 -48.47 -0.30 -11.60
C GLU A 3 -47.08 -0.95 -11.69
N GLU A 4 -46.28 -0.61 -12.71
CA GLU A 4 -44.91 -1.09 -12.86
C GLU A 4 -44.08 -0.55 -11.68
N LEU A 5 -44.05 -1.31 -10.59
CA LEU A 5 -43.36 -0.91 -9.38
C LEU A 5 -41.86 -1.15 -9.56
N LEU A 6 -41.07 -0.10 -9.39
CA LEU A 6 -39.61 -0.17 -9.33
C LEU A 6 -39.16 -0.20 -7.86
N PRO A 7 -38.08 -0.93 -7.53
CA PRO A 7 -37.60 -1.01 -6.16
C PRO A 7 -37.01 0.33 -5.70
N MET A 8 -37.08 0.58 -4.39
CA MET A 8 -36.38 1.67 -3.71
C MET A 8 -34.86 1.42 -3.76
N LEU A 9 -34.08 2.47 -4.02
CA LEU A 9 -32.63 2.40 -4.17
C LEU A 9 -31.91 3.01 -2.97
N ALA A 10 -30.83 2.36 -2.53
CA ALA A 10 -29.98 2.86 -1.45
C ALA A 10 -29.00 3.95 -1.95
N THR A 11 -28.68 4.89 -1.07
CA THR A 11 -27.61 5.87 -1.25
C THR A 11 -26.27 5.28 -0.77
N ALA A 12 -25.19 5.47 -1.52
CA ALA A 12 -23.86 5.07 -1.09
C ALA A 12 -23.38 5.99 0.03
N GLY A 13 -22.77 5.45 1.08
CA GLY A 13 -22.22 6.25 2.17
C GLY A 13 -21.55 5.44 3.27
N SER A 14 -20.89 6.16 4.19
CA SER A 14 -20.33 5.57 5.42
C SER A 14 -21.43 4.99 6.31
N PRO A 15 -21.12 4.01 7.18
CA PRO A 15 -22.10 3.46 8.10
C PRO A 15 -22.70 4.57 8.96
N PRO A 16 -24.03 4.72 9.02
CA PRO A 16 -24.64 5.79 9.77
C PRO A 16 -24.40 5.62 11.28
N THR A 17 -24.26 6.73 11.99
CA THR A 17 -24.09 6.76 13.45
C THR A 17 -25.38 7.15 14.16
N GLY A 18 -25.58 6.63 15.38
CA GLY A 18 -26.73 6.94 16.23
C GLY A 18 -27.86 5.90 16.17
N PRO A 19 -28.85 6.02 17.06
CA PRO A 19 -29.96 5.07 17.16
C PRO A 19 -30.95 5.22 15.98
N GLY A 20 -31.83 4.22 15.79
CA GLY A 20 -32.91 4.27 14.80
C GLY A 20 -32.58 3.66 13.44
N TRP A 21 -31.48 2.92 13.34
CA TRP A 21 -31.09 2.16 12.15
C TRP A 21 -31.23 0.66 12.41
N ALA A 22 -31.70 -0.07 11.41
CA ALA A 22 -31.57 -1.51 11.32
C ALA A 22 -30.57 -1.83 10.22
N VAL A 23 -29.70 -2.81 10.44
CA VAL A 23 -28.59 -3.11 9.54
C VAL A 23 -28.75 -4.52 9.02
N GLU A 24 -28.67 -4.69 7.71
CA GLU A 24 -28.68 -5.99 7.05
C GLU A 24 -27.40 -6.18 6.25
N PHE A 25 -27.03 -7.43 5.97
CA PHE A 25 -25.95 -7.71 5.02
C PHE A 25 -26.35 -7.27 3.61
N LYS A 26 -25.39 -6.70 2.88
CA LYS A 26 -25.52 -6.48 1.45
C LYS A 26 -25.24 -7.81 0.76
N TRP A 27 -26.28 -8.41 0.20
CA TRP A 27 -26.16 -9.62 -0.59
C TRP A 27 -25.53 -9.30 -1.95
N ASP A 28 -24.84 -10.31 -2.52
CA ASP A 28 -24.13 -10.24 -3.81
C ASP A 28 -24.93 -11.02 -4.87
N GLY A 29 -26.06 -10.45 -5.29
CA GLY A 29 -27.05 -11.11 -6.15
C GLY A 29 -27.83 -10.17 -7.07
N VAL A 30 -28.99 -10.64 -7.55
CA VAL A 30 -29.87 -9.89 -8.46
C VAL A 30 -31.15 -9.49 -7.74
N ARG A 31 -31.44 -8.19 -7.73
CA ARG A 31 -32.65 -7.62 -7.13
C ARG A 31 -33.91 -8.14 -7.82
N ALA A 32 -34.88 -8.58 -7.02
CA ALA A 32 -36.16 -9.11 -7.50
C ALA A 32 -37.32 -8.57 -6.67
N LEU A 33 -38.36 -8.07 -7.35
CA LEU A 33 -39.68 -7.86 -6.79
C LEU A 33 -40.53 -9.08 -7.09
N ILE A 34 -41.17 -9.62 -6.05
CA ILE A 34 -41.94 -10.86 -6.14
C ILE A 34 -43.39 -10.55 -5.83
N ALA A 35 -44.24 -10.63 -6.84
CA ALA A 35 -45.69 -10.59 -6.66
C ALA A 35 -46.22 -12.02 -6.57
N THR A 36 -46.98 -12.32 -5.53
CA THR A 36 -47.66 -13.61 -5.37
C THR A 36 -49.17 -13.38 -5.33
N GLY A 37 -49.95 -14.39 -5.67
CA GLY A 37 -51.41 -14.32 -5.60
C GLY A 37 -52.08 -15.56 -6.19
N PRO A 38 -53.40 -15.54 -6.38
CA PRO A 38 -54.15 -16.67 -6.93
C PRO A 38 -53.73 -17.04 -8.36
N ASP A 39 -53.18 -16.09 -9.12
CA ASP A 39 -52.69 -16.28 -10.48
C ASP A 39 -51.24 -16.82 -10.55
N GLY A 40 -50.63 -17.09 -9.40
CA GLY A 40 -49.27 -17.62 -9.27
C GLY A 40 -48.23 -16.58 -8.86
N VAL A 41 -46.96 -16.87 -9.13
CA VAL A 41 -45.82 -16.02 -8.78
C VAL A 41 -45.30 -15.29 -10.01
N ARG A 42 -45.05 -14.00 -9.86
CA ARG A 42 -44.37 -13.18 -10.86
C ARG A 42 -43.13 -12.53 -10.25
N ILE A 43 -41.99 -12.75 -10.89
CA ILE A 43 -40.70 -12.22 -10.47
C ILE A 43 -40.25 -11.17 -11.48
N THR A 44 -40.11 -9.95 -10.99
CA THR A 44 -39.72 -8.80 -11.78
C THR A 44 -38.34 -8.34 -11.34
N SER A 45 -37.42 -8.22 -12.29
CA SER A 45 -36.08 -7.67 -12.05
C SER A 45 -36.15 -6.19 -11.65
N ARG A 46 -35.01 -5.64 -11.23
CA ARG A 46 -34.86 -4.22 -10.89
C ARG A 46 -35.47 -3.23 -11.90
N ASN A 47 -35.40 -3.52 -13.19
CA ASN A 47 -35.83 -2.60 -14.25
C ASN A 47 -37.22 -2.95 -14.81
N GLY A 48 -38.02 -3.73 -14.09
CA GLY A 48 -39.37 -4.07 -14.55
C GLY A 48 -39.46 -5.30 -15.47
N ASN A 49 -38.35 -5.92 -15.87
CA ASN A 49 -38.39 -7.10 -16.73
C ASN A 49 -38.87 -8.35 -15.98
N ASP A 50 -39.78 -9.09 -16.59
CA ASP A 50 -40.23 -10.39 -16.10
C ASP A 50 -39.13 -11.44 -16.26
N VAL A 51 -38.68 -12.01 -15.15
CA VAL A 51 -37.63 -13.04 -15.08
C VAL A 51 -38.16 -14.36 -14.50
N THR A 52 -39.48 -14.49 -14.32
CA THR A 52 -40.14 -15.60 -13.64
C THR A 52 -39.68 -16.97 -14.16
N ALA A 53 -39.64 -17.13 -15.49
CA ALA A 53 -39.29 -18.41 -16.12
C ALA A 53 -37.83 -18.86 -15.83
N GLY A 54 -36.94 -17.93 -15.51
CA GLY A 54 -35.53 -18.23 -15.18
C GLY A 54 -35.32 -18.81 -13.78
N TYR A 55 -36.33 -18.71 -12.91
CA TYR A 55 -36.25 -19.12 -11.49
C TYR A 55 -37.45 -20.01 -11.09
N PRO A 56 -37.62 -21.18 -11.73
CA PRO A 56 -38.77 -22.06 -11.49
C PRO A 56 -38.86 -22.59 -10.05
N GLU A 57 -37.75 -22.64 -9.30
CA GLU A 57 -37.73 -23.00 -7.88
C GLU A 57 -38.59 -22.10 -6.99
N PHE A 58 -38.92 -20.89 -7.46
CA PHE A 58 -39.74 -19.92 -6.73
C PHE A 58 -41.21 -19.87 -7.22
N ALA A 59 -41.63 -20.78 -8.09
CA ALA A 59 -42.99 -20.78 -8.65
C ALA A 59 -44.10 -21.00 -7.60
N GLY A 60 -43.77 -21.55 -6.42
CA GLY A 60 -44.72 -21.87 -5.35
C GLY A 60 -44.72 -20.91 -4.15
N LEU A 61 -44.12 -19.71 -4.27
CA LEU A 61 -44.04 -18.75 -3.17
C LEU A 61 -45.41 -18.15 -2.80
N GLY A 62 -45.53 -17.74 -1.53
CA GLY A 62 -46.65 -16.93 -1.04
C GLY A 62 -47.83 -17.73 -0.49
N ASP A 63 -47.86 -19.05 -0.60
CA ASP A 63 -48.98 -19.91 -0.15
C ASP A 63 -50.36 -19.47 -0.69
N GLY A 64 -50.40 -18.85 -1.87
CA GLY A 64 -51.61 -18.29 -2.47
C GLY A 64 -52.04 -16.92 -1.92
N ARG A 65 -51.29 -16.32 -1.00
CA ARG A 65 -51.51 -14.95 -0.49
C ARG A 65 -51.16 -13.90 -1.54
N ASP A 66 -51.86 -12.76 -1.50
CA ASP A 66 -51.52 -11.58 -2.33
C ASP A 66 -50.40 -10.79 -1.66
N LEU A 67 -49.16 -11.03 -2.08
CA LEU A 67 -47.99 -10.38 -1.51
C LEU A 67 -47.24 -9.60 -2.60
N LEU A 68 -46.60 -8.52 -2.19
CA LEU A 68 -45.55 -7.88 -2.97
C LEU A 68 -44.31 -7.76 -2.09
N LEU A 69 -43.29 -8.52 -2.43
CA LEU A 69 -42.07 -8.69 -1.65
C LEU A 69 -40.89 -8.06 -2.38
N ASP A 70 -39.93 -7.56 -1.61
CA ASP A 70 -38.67 -7.05 -2.13
C ASP A 70 -37.51 -7.89 -1.58
N GLY A 71 -36.71 -8.45 -2.49
CA GLY A 71 -35.68 -9.42 -2.15
C GLY A 71 -34.54 -9.47 -3.17
N GLU A 72 -33.59 -10.36 -2.91
CA GLU A 72 -32.44 -10.58 -3.77
C GLU A 72 -32.18 -12.06 -4.00
N ILE A 73 -31.97 -12.43 -5.27
CA ILE A 73 -31.64 -13.79 -5.68
C ILE A 73 -30.14 -13.96 -5.66
N VAL A 74 -29.64 -14.93 -4.88
CA VAL A 74 -28.22 -15.12 -4.59
C VAL A 74 -27.82 -16.56 -4.90
N ALA A 75 -26.62 -16.75 -5.49
CA ALA A 75 -25.97 -18.06 -5.56
C ALA A 75 -24.84 -18.12 -4.53
N MET A 76 -24.66 -19.26 -3.87
CA MET A 76 -23.55 -19.46 -2.93
C MET A 76 -22.37 -20.18 -3.60
N ASP A 77 -21.15 -19.89 -3.16
CA ASP A 77 -19.97 -20.69 -3.46
C ASP A 77 -19.92 -21.97 -2.60
N ASP A 78 -18.90 -22.80 -2.82
CA ASP A 78 -18.75 -24.08 -2.11
C ASP A 78 -18.40 -23.91 -0.61
N GLN A 79 -18.12 -22.68 -0.18
CA GLN A 79 -17.86 -22.29 1.21
C GLN A 79 -19.08 -21.62 1.85
N GLY A 80 -20.22 -21.55 1.13
CA GLY A 80 -21.47 -20.96 1.62
C GLY A 80 -21.52 -19.44 1.56
N ARG A 81 -20.62 -18.78 0.81
CA ARG A 81 -20.61 -17.31 0.65
C ARG A 81 -21.32 -16.88 -0.64
N PRO A 82 -21.98 -15.70 -0.66
CA PRO A 82 -22.54 -15.15 -1.88
C PRO A 82 -21.51 -15.05 -3.02
N SER A 83 -21.90 -15.46 -4.23
CA SER A 83 -21.02 -15.49 -5.40
C SER A 83 -21.76 -15.04 -6.66
N PHE A 84 -21.62 -13.75 -6.98
CA PHE A 84 -22.19 -13.19 -8.21
C PHE A 84 -21.67 -13.87 -9.49
N GLY A 85 -20.38 -14.23 -9.53
CA GLY A 85 -19.79 -14.94 -10.67
C GLY A 85 -20.45 -16.29 -10.96
N ARG A 86 -20.88 -17.02 -9.92
CA ARG A 86 -21.64 -18.27 -10.08
C ARG A 86 -23.06 -17.99 -10.57
N LEU A 87 -23.72 -16.97 -10.01
CA LEU A 87 -25.09 -16.58 -10.35
C LEU A 87 -25.28 -16.19 -11.83
N GLN A 88 -24.26 -15.60 -12.48
CA GLN A 88 -24.33 -15.21 -13.89
C GLN A 88 -24.73 -16.32 -14.86
N GLN A 89 -24.40 -17.57 -14.52
CA GLN A 89 -24.78 -18.74 -15.33
C GLN A 89 -26.32 -18.90 -15.43
N ARG A 90 -27.08 -18.31 -14.49
CA ARG A 90 -28.54 -18.31 -14.45
C ARG A 90 -29.17 -17.07 -15.09
N MET A 91 -28.53 -15.90 -14.99
CA MET A 91 -29.16 -14.60 -15.28
C MET A 91 -29.70 -14.41 -16.70
N HIS A 92 -29.10 -15.07 -17.69
CA HIS A 92 -29.53 -14.98 -19.09
C HIS A 92 -30.39 -16.16 -19.56
N VAL A 93 -30.67 -17.11 -18.68
CA VAL A 93 -31.34 -18.36 -19.04
C VAL A 93 -32.81 -18.27 -18.70
N ARG A 94 -33.66 -18.17 -19.73
CA ARG A 94 -35.12 -18.07 -19.56
C ARG A 94 -35.79 -19.38 -19.12
N ALA A 95 -35.16 -20.53 -19.35
CA ALA A 95 -35.68 -21.83 -18.99
C ALA A 95 -34.52 -22.78 -18.63
N PRO A 96 -34.01 -22.74 -17.39
CA PRO A 96 -32.87 -23.55 -16.99
C PRO A 96 -33.23 -25.04 -16.97
N ASN A 97 -32.36 -25.88 -17.52
CA ASN A 97 -32.53 -27.34 -17.45
C ASN A 97 -32.14 -27.88 -16.06
N ALA A 98 -32.51 -29.13 -15.78
CA ALA A 98 -32.27 -29.76 -14.47
C ALA A 98 -30.78 -29.78 -14.07
N HIS A 99 -29.86 -29.91 -15.03
CA HIS A 99 -28.43 -29.89 -14.77
C HIS A 99 -27.96 -28.52 -14.28
N LEU A 100 -28.38 -27.44 -14.93
CA LEU A 100 -28.04 -26.07 -14.53
C LEU A 100 -28.65 -25.71 -13.17
N LEU A 101 -29.88 -26.15 -12.89
CA LEU A 101 -30.52 -25.96 -11.58
C LEU A 101 -29.75 -26.64 -10.44
N ALA A 102 -29.22 -27.84 -10.69
CA ALA A 102 -28.40 -28.57 -9.73
C ALA A 102 -26.99 -27.98 -9.58
N ALA A 103 -26.38 -27.53 -10.68
CA ALA A 103 -25.05 -26.96 -10.69
C ALA A 103 -24.99 -25.56 -10.05
N VAL A 104 -26.03 -24.74 -10.25
CA VAL A 104 -26.12 -23.38 -9.69
C VAL A 104 -27.43 -23.23 -8.93
N PRO A 105 -27.50 -23.80 -7.70
CA PRO A 105 -28.61 -23.55 -6.81
C PRO A 105 -28.60 -22.08 -6.38
N VAL A 106 -29.79 -21.47 -6.34
CA VAL A 106 -29.98 -20.09 -5.88
C VAL A 106 -30.97 -20.06 -4.72
N SER A 107 -30.86 -19.02 -3.91
CA SER A 107 -31.76 -18.72 -2.79
C SER A 107 -32.29 -17.30 -2.92
N LEU A 108 -33.48 -17.04 -2.38
CA LEU A 108 -34.10 -15.72 -2.33
C LEU A 108 -34.02 -15.15 -0.91
N TYR A 109 -33.35 -14.01 -0.76
CA TYR A 109 -33.27 -13.28 0.50
C TYR A 109 -34.26 -12.11 0.49
N LEU A 110 -35.33 -12.21 1.27
CA LEU A 110 -36.35 -11.17 1.40
C LEU A 110 -35.97 -10.16 2.47
N PHE A 111 -36.21 -8.87 2.23
CA PHE A 111 -35.85 -7.84 3.20
C PHE A 111 -36.87 -6.70 3.34
N ASP A 112 -37.95 -6.68 2.55
CA ASP A 112 -39.09 -5.78 2.77
C ASP A 112 -40.41 -6.40 2.24
N LEU A 113 -41.53 -5.98 2.83
CA LEU A 113 -42.89 -6.36 2.45
C LEU A 113 -43.61 -5.08 2.02
N LEU A 114 -44.04 -5.01 0.77
CA LEU A 114 -44.62 -3.81 0.15
C LEU A 114 -46.15 -3.89 0.10
N ARG A 115 -46.70 -5.10 -0.07
CA ARG A 115 -48.15 -5.37 -0.01
C ARG A 115 -48.40 -6.70 0.69
N SER A 116 -49.45 -6.76 1.51
CA SER A 116 -49.93 -7.98 2.14
C SER A 116 -51.45 -8.03 2.09
N ASP A 117 -52.01 -9.05 1.43
CA ASP A 117 -53.44 -9.34 1.37
C ASP A 117 -54.31 -8.12 1.02
N GLY A 118 -53.91 -7.39 -0.03
CA GLY A 118 -54.57 -6.18 -0.50
C GLY A 118 -54.25 -4.89 0.27
N GLU A 119 -53.54 -4.94 1.41
CA GLU A 119 -53.05 -3.74 2.10
C GLU A 119 -51.69 -3.32 1.53
N ASP A 120 -51.62 -2.09 1.01
CA ASP A 120 -50.36 -1.43 0.70
C ASP A 120 -49.67 -0.98 1.99
N THR A 121 -48.45 -1.47 2.21
CA THR A 121 -47.69 -1.21 3.43
C THR A 121 -46.57 -0.18 3.22
N ARG A 122 -46.35 0.32 2.00
CA ARG A 122 -45.24 1.24 1.66
C ARG A 122 -45.21 2.50 2.52
N ASP A 123 -46.38 2.99 2.92
CA ASP A 123 -46.52 4.18 3.76
C ASP A 123 -46.30 3.94 5.26
N ARG A 124 -46.14 2.68 5.68
CA ARG A 124 -45.83 2.31 7.07
C ARG A 124 -44.32 2.49 7.35
N PRO A 125 -43.91 2.67 8.62
CA PRO A 125 -42.51 2.59 9.02
C PRO A 125 -41.87 1.24 8.68
N TRP A 126 -40.55 1.22 8.45
CA TRP A 126 -39.81 -0.01 8.15
C TRP A 126 -39.96 -1.08 9.24
N ASP A 127 -39.94 -0.70 10.52
CA ASP A 127 -40.13 -1.65 11.63
C ASP A 127 -41.46 -2.43 11.52
N GLU A 128 -42.55 -1.75 11.12
CA GLU A 128 -43.85 -2.40 10.95
C GLU A 128 -43.86 -3.34 9.74
N ARG A 129 -43.27 -2.92 8.61
CA ARG A 129 -43.17 -3.77 7.42
C ARG A 129 -42.29 -4.99 7.68
N ARG A 130 -41.18 -4.79 8.40
CA ARG A 130 -40.26 -5.86 8.80
C ARG A 130 -40.93 -6.88 9.71
N ALA A 131 -41.61 -6.43 10.76
CA ALA A 131 -42.32 -7.33 11.67
C ALA A 131 -43.40 -8.15 10.93
N ARG A 132 -44.11 -7.54 9.98
CA ARG A 132 -45.08 -8.24 9.14
C ARG A 132 -44.41 -9.26 8.22
N LEU A 133 -43.27 -8.92 7.60
CA LEU A 133 -42.48 -9.85 6.76
C LEU A 133 -42.05 -11.08 7.57
N GLU A 134 -41.52 -10.89 8.78
CA GLU A 134 -41.11 -11.99 9.66
C GLU A 134 -42.30 -12.85 10.09
N ALA A 135 -43.46 -12.24 10.34
CA ALA A 135 -44.69 -12.96 10.67
C ALA A 135 -45.28 -13.79 9.52
N LEU A 136 -44.84 -13.59 8.26
CA LEU A 136 -45.30 -14.41 7.13
C LEU A 136 -44.84 -15.86 7.21
N GLY A 137 -43.76 -16.15 7.95
CA GLY A 137 -43.13 -17.46 7.98
C GLY A 137 -42.43 -17.81 6.67
N ALA A 138 -41.90 -16.81 5.96
CA ALA A 138 -41.31 -16.98 4.62
C ALA A 138 -40.12 -17.96 4.59
N ASP A 139 -39.44 -18.18 5.71
CA ASP A 139 -38.34 -19.17 5.85
C ASP A 139 -38.82 -20.62 5.68
N THR A 140 -40.13 -20.87 5.73
CA THR A 140 -40.72 -22.19 5.43
C THR A 140 -40.82 -22.46 3.93
N TRP A 141 -40.69 -21.43 3.09
CA TRP A 141 -40.71 -21.59 1.65
C TRP A 141 -39.36 -22.13 1.14
N PRO A 142 -39.37 -23.02 0.12
CA PRO A 142 -38.15 -23.61 -0.40
C PRO A 142 -37.15 -22.56 -0.87
N ARG A 143 -35.93 -22.61 -0.30
CA ARG A 143 -34.80 -21.74 -0.69
C ARG A 143 -35.08 -20.24 -0.50
N VAL A 144 -35.98 -19.89 0.42
CA VAL A 144 -36.23 -18.50 0.83
C VAL A 144 -35.71 -18.29 2.24
N ALA A 145 -35.14 -17.12 2.49
CA ALA A 145 -34.81 -16.67 3.82
C ALA A 145 -35.21 -15.19 3.97
N VAL A 146 -35.64 -14.79 5.16
CA VAL A 146 -35.70 -13.39 5.52
C VAL A 146 -34.28 -12.95 5.92
N SER A 147 -33.76 -11.93 5.24
CA SER A 147 -32.45 -11.34 5.48
C SER A 147 -32.30 -10.95 6.96
N PRO A 148 -31.27 -11.42 7.69
CA PRO A 148 -31.07 -11.04 9.09
C PRO A 148 -30.89 -9.54 9.26
N SER A 149 -31.61 -8.94 10.21
CA SER A 149 -31.49 -7.52 10.55
C SER A 149 -31.02 -7.32 11.99
N PHE A 150 -30.01 -6.46 12.17
CA PHE A 150 -29.42 -6.11 13.46
C PHE A 150 -29.88 -4.71 13.86
N THR A 151 -30.60 -4.59 14.97
CA THR A 151 -31.08 -3.30 15.52
C THR A 151 -30.29 -2.82 16.73
N ASP A 152 -29.61 -3.75 17.40
CA ASP A 152 -28.98 -3.51 18.71
C ASP A 152 -27.44 -3.44 18.61
N VAL A 153 -26.92 -3.47 17.39
CA VAL A 153 -25.49 -3.45 17.08
C VAL A 153 -25.21 -2.26 16.19
N ALA A 154 -24.16 -1.49 16.49
CA ALA A 154 -23.78 -0.34 15.68
C ALA A 154 -23.46 -0.77 14.23
N PRO A 155 -23.89 -0.02 13.19
CA PRO A 155 -23.65 -0.36 11.79
C PRO A 155 -22.17 -0.60 11.46
N ALA A 156 -21.24 0.14 12.07
CA ALA A 156 -19.81 -0.07 11.90
C ALA A 156 -19.36 -1.47 12.35
N LYS A 157 -19.95 -2.03 13.42
CA LYS A 157 -19.58 -3.36 13.92
C LYS A 157 -20.11 -4.47 13.03
N VAL A 158 -21.31 -4.30 12.47
CA VAL A 158 -21.85 -5.23 11.46
C VAL A 158 -21.02 -5.20 10.18
N LEU A 159 -20.50 -4.02 9.79
CA LEU A 159 -19.57 -3.89 8.66
C LEU A 159 -18.26 -4.66 8.90
N GLU A 160 -17.70 -4.62 10.11
CA GLU A 160 -16.53 -5.43 10.47
C GLU A 160 -16.79 -6.93 10.33
N VAL A 161 -17.97 -7.40 10.75
CA VAL A 161 -18.37 -8.80 10.58
C VAL A 161 -18.53 -9.16 9.11
N ALA A 162 -19.15 -8.29 8.31
CA ALA A 162 -19.25 -8.45 6.86
C ALA A 162 -17.85 -8.57 6.23
N LYS A 163 -16.89 -7.74 6.65
CA LYS A 163 -15.49 -7.78 6.23
C LYS A 163 -14.79 -9.09 6.60
N ALA A 164 -14.96 -9.56 7.83
CA ALA A 164 -14.35 -10.81 8.28
C ALA A 164 -14.84 -12.05 7.51
N HIS A 165 -16.07 -12.02 6.97
CA HIS A 165 -16.69 -13.14 6.27
C HIS A 165 -16.69 -13.01 4.74
N GLY A 166 -16.07 -11.94 4.20
CA GLY A 166 -16.02 -11.69 2.75
C GLY A 166 -17.40 -11.40 2.14
N ILE A 167 -18.29 -10.78 2.91
CA ILE A 167 -19.61 -10.32 2.45
C ILE A 167 -19.44 -8.93 1.81
N GLU A 168 -20.21 -8.65 0.76
CA GLU A 168 -20.03 -7.46 -0.09
C GLU A 168 -20.14 -6.13 0.68
N GLY A 169 -20.95 -6.09 1.73
CA GLY A 169 -21.12 -4.92 2.58
C GLY A 169 -22.33 -5.01 3.50
N ILE A 170 -22.86 -3.85 3.87
CA ILE A 170 -24.10 -3.72 4.64
C ILE A 170 -25.07 -2.72 3.98
N VAL A 171 -26.35 -2.86 4.30
CA VAL A 171 -27.38 -1.85 4.02
C VAL A 171 -28.03 -1.48 5.35
N ALA A 172 -27.84 -0.22 5.77
CA ALA A 172 -28.48 0.35 6.94
C ALA A 172 -29.80 1.02 6.52
N LYS A 173 -30.91 0.64 7.15
CA LYS A 173 -32.26 1.14 6.88
C LYS A 173 -32.78 1.92 8.08
N ARG A 174 -33.30 3.12 7.85
CA ARG A 174 -33.90 3.94 8.91
C ARG A 174 -35.24 3.31 9.32
N ARG A 175 -35.34 2.92 10.59
CA ARG A 175 -36.46 2.16 11.16
C ARG A 175 -37.82 2.85 11.01
N SER A 176 -37.83 4.17 11.04
CA SER A 176 -39.03 5.00 10.91
C SER A 176 -39.42 5.34 9.46
N ALA A 177 -38.63 4.90 8.46
CA ALA A 177 -38.80 5.36 7.09
C ALA A 177 -39.86 4.57 6.31
N ARG A 178 -40.56 5.29 5.42
CA ARG A 178 -41.45 4.72 4.41
C ARG A 178 -40.66 4.12 3.26
N TYR A 179 -41.32 3.30 2.44
CA TYR A 179 -40.74 2.76 1.22
C TYR A 179 -40.99 3.71 0.03
N GLU A 180 -39.93 4.19 -0.60
CA GLU A 180 -39.99 5.15 -1.71
C GLU A 180 -39.73 4.44 -3.05
N ALA A 181 -40.78 3.85 -3.63
CA ALA A 181 -40.68 3.08 -4.87
C ALA A 181 -40.04 3.89 -6.02
N GLY A 182 -39.08 3.28 -6.71
CA GLY A 182 -38.34 3.87 -7.83
C GLY A 182 -37.40 5.03 -7.48
N ARG A 183 -37.31 5.44 -6.20
CA ARG A 183 -36.45 6.55 -5.77
C ARG A 183 -35.20 6.07 -5.06
N ARG A 184 -34.12 6.83 -5.22
CA ARG A 184 -32.94 6.71 -4.36
C ARG A 184 -33.16 7.55 -3.10
N SER A 185 -33.01 6.93 -1.93
CA SER A 185 -33.31 7.59 -0.66
C SER A 185 -32.19 7.36 0.35
N SER A 186 -31.85 8.41 1.12
CA SER A 186 -30.91 8.35 2.24
C SER A 186 -31.45 7.60 3.45
N ALA A 187 -32.73 7.20 3.43
CA ALA A 187 -33.29 6.27 4.41
C ALA A 187 -32.66 4.87 4.32
N TRP A 188 -32.07 4.53 3.17
CA TRP A 188 -31.29 3.30 2.97
C TRP A 188 -29.86 3.69 2.59
N VAL A 189 -28.89 3.37 3.44
CA VAL A 189 -27.47 3.66 3.22
C VAL A 189 -26.75 2.36 2.97
N LYS A 190 -26.15 2.19 1.77
CA LYS A 190 -25.27 1.07 1.47
C LYS A 190 -23.82 1.45 1.78
N THR A 191 -23.13 0.58 2.50
CA THR A 191 -21.68 0.69 2.74
C THR A 191 -21.01 -0.58 2.24
N ALA A 192 -20.16 -0.45 1.21
CA ALA A 192 -19.46 -1.57 0.61
C ALA A 192 -18.18 -1.91 1.40
N VAL A 193 -17.89 -3.20 1.52
CA VAL A 193 -16.64 -3.79 2.04
C VAL A 193 -15.73 -4.17 0.88
N LEU A 194 -16.31 -4.79 -0.16
CA LEU A 194 -15.62 -5.12 -1.39
C LEU A 194 -15.75 -3.94 -2.36
N SER A 195 -14.62 -3.51 -2.94
CA SER A 195 -14.60 -2.42 -3.92
C SER A 195 -14.99 -2.98 -5.29
N THR A 196 -16.29 -2.95 -5.59
CA THR A 196 -16.86 -3.34 -6.88
C THR A 196 -17.35 -2.11 -7.65
N GLN A 197 -17.19 -2.12 -8.97
CA GLN A 197 -17.67 -1.05 -9.86
C GLN A 197 -18.42 -1.68 -11.03
N GLU A 198 -19.64 -1.21 -11.26
CA GLU A 198 -20.38 -1.49 -12.50
C GLU A 198 -19.73 -0.69 -13.64
N VAL A 199 -19.43 -1.32 -14.76
CA VAL A 199 -18.69 -0.74 -15.87
C VAL A 199 -19.39 -1.02 -17.19
N VAL A 200 -19.36 -0.04 -18.08
CA VAL A 200 -19.76 -0.17 -19.48
C VAL A 200 -18.55 -0.56 -20.31
N LEU A 201 -18.72 -1.53 -21.20
CA LEU A 201 -17.65 -2.00 -22.08
C LEU A 201 -17.54 -1.10 -23.32
N GLY A 202 -16.41 -0.40 -23.47
CA GLY A 202 -16.15 0.46 -24.63
C GLY A 202 -15.20 -0.15 -25.67
N GLY A 203 -14.53 -1.25 -25.33
CA GLY A 203 -13.63 -1.94 -26.27
C GLY A 203 -12.96 -3.16 -25.64
N TRP A 204 -12.10 -3.81 -26.40
CA TRP A 204 -11.28 -4.92 -25.93
C TRP A 204 -9.97 -5.04 -26.72
N THR A 205 -8.94 -5.65 -26.13
CA THR A 205 -7.69 -5.98 -26.82
C THR A 205 -7.55 -7.51 -27.00
N PRO A 206 -6.95 -8.00 -28.10
CA PRO A 206 -6.71 -9.44 -28.29
C PRO A 206 -5.72 -10.03 -27.29
N GLY A 207 -5.87 -11.32 -26.98
CA GLY A 207 -4.91 -12.07 -26.17
C GLY A 207 -3.55 -12.28 -26.88
N ARG A 208 -2.55 -12.80 -26.16
CA ARG A 208 -1.23 -13.16 -26.73
C ARG A 208 -1.13 -14.67 -27.01
N GLY A 209 -0.32 -15.05 -27.99
CA GLY A 209 0.00 -16.46 -28.30
C GLY A 209 -1.21 -17.26 -28.79
N ARG A 210 -1.43 -18.46 -28.22
CA ARG A 210 -2.57 -19.34 -28.58
C ARG A 210 -3.96 -18.72 -28.29
N ARG A 211 -4.00 -17.62 -27.52
CA ARG A 211 -5.20 -16.82 -27.23
C ARG A 211 -5.34 -15.58 -28.11
N GLY A 212 -4.58 -15.48 -29.21
CA GLY A 212 -4.61 -14.34 -30.13
C GLY A 212 -5.97 -14.06 -30.78
N SER A 213 -6.83 -15.07 -30.83
CA SER A 213 -8.19 -14.96 -31.35
C SER A 213 -9.24 -14.60 -30.29
N THR A 214 -8.90 -14.56 -28.99
CA THR A 214 -9.85 -14.32 -27.90
C THR A 214 -9.63 -12.96 -27.23
N VAL A 215 -10.57 -12.55 -26.37
CA VAL A 215 -10.42 -11.35 -25.54
C VAL A 215 -9.21 -11.51 -24.59
N GLY A 216 -8.28 -10.57 -24.67
CA GLY A 216 -7.12 -10.45 -23.77
C GLY A 216 -7.38 -9.49 -22.63
N SER A 217 -7.97 -8.32 -22.92
CA SER A 217 -8.49 -7.40 -21.91
C SER A 217 -9.73 -6.67 -22.38
N LEU A 218 -10.59 -6.24 -21.45
CA LEU A 218 -11.72 -5.34 -21.71
C LEU A 218 -11.33 -3.90 -21.34
N LEU A 219 -11.81 -2.93 -22.12
CA LEU A 219 -11.68 -1.50 -21.88
C LEU A 219 -12.98 -0.98 -21.25
N LEU A 220 -12.86 -0.39 -20.07
CA LEU A 220 -13.97 -0.13 -19.16
C LEU A 220 -14.29 1.36 -19.10
N GLY A 221 -15.55 1.71 -18.92
CA GLY A 221 -15.96 3.07 -18.57
C GLY A 221 -17.20 3.15 -17.70
N ALA A 222 -17.50 4.36 -17.24
CA ALA A 222 -18.77 4.71 -16.60
C ALA A 222 -19.05 6.19 -16.84
N ARG A 223 -20.30 6.61 -16.66
CA ARG A 223 -20.71 8.00 -16.90
C ARG A 223 -20.40 8.89 -15.70
N ASP A 224 -19.86 10.08 -15.95
CA ASP A 224 -19.71 11.12 -14.94
C ASP A 224 -21.04 11.84 -14.66
N ALA A 225 -21.03 12.87 -13.79
CA ALA A 225 -22.21 13.64 -13.42
C ALA A 225 -22.82 14.39 -14.62
N GLU A 226 -22.01 14.74 -15.61
CA GLU A 226 -22.42 15.39 -16.85
C GLU A 226 -22.91 14.39 -17.92
N GLY A 227 -22.87 13.08 -17.61
CA GLY A 227 -23.31 12.00 -18.50
C GLY A 227 -22.26 11.52 -19.50
N ARG A 228 -21.03 12.04 -19.46
CA ARG A 228 -19.93 11.65 -20.36
C ARG A 228 -19.36 10.30 -19.97
N LEU A 229 -19.13 9.43 -20.94
CA LEU A 229 -18.54 8.11 -20.74
C LEU A 229 -17.01 8.23 -20.56
N ARG A 230 -16.57 8.16 -19.30
CA ARG A 230 -15.17 8.22 -18.89
C ARG A 230 -14.51 6.86 -18.97
N TYR A 231 -13.23 6.83 -19.35
CA TYR A 231 -12.42 5.63 -19.39
C TYR A 231 -11.89 5.31 -17.99
N LEU A 232 -12.32 4.18 -17.43
CA LEU A 232 -11.97 3.75 -16.08
C LEU A 232 -10.78 2.78 -16.05
N GLY A 233 -10.17 2.47 -17.19
CA GLY A 233 -9.04 1.53 -17.28
C GLY A 233 -9.39 0.25 -18.03
N HIS A 234 -8.56 -0.78 -17.83
CA HIS A 234 -8.71 -2.06 -18.50
C HIS A 234 -8.63 -3.22 -17.52
N VAL A 235 -9.19 -4.36 -17.90
CA VAL A 235 -9.15 -5.60 -17.10
C VAL A 235 -8.75 -6.79 -17.95
N GLY A 236 -7.68 -7.48 -17.55
CA GLY A 236 -7.11 -8.65 -18.23
C GLY A 236 -7.24 -9.97 -17.47
N THR A 237 -7.82 -9.94 -16.27
CA THR A 237 -7.92 -11.07 -15.33
C THR A 237 -9.37 -11.32 -14.91
N GLY A 238 -9.66 -12.48 -14.31
CA GLY A 238 -11.02 -12.85 -13.88
C GLY A 238 -11.86 -13.55 -14.94
N PHE A 239 -11.29 -13.87 -16.11
CA PHE A 239 -12.00 -14.58 -17.17
C PHE A 239 -11.90 -16.10 -17.01
N THR A 240 -13.04 -16.79 -17.10
CA THR A 240 -13.07 -18.23 -17.44
C THR A 240 -13.15 -18.43 -18.95
N GLU A 241 -12.79 -19.62 -19.42
CA GLU A 241 -12.95 -20.03 -20.83
C GLU A 241 -14.39 -19.84 -21.35
N ALA A 242 -15.39 -20.12 -20.51
CA ALA A 242 -16.79 -19.90 -20.87
C ALA A 242 -17.13 -18.40 -20.99
N MET A 243 -16.61 -17.57 -20.07
CA MET A 243 -16.81 -16.11 -20.11
C MET A 243 -16.17 -15.48 -21.34
N LEU A 244 -14.96 -15.91 -21.72
CA LEU A 244 -14.28 -15.40 -22.92
C LEU A 244 -15.09 -15.67 -24.19
N ARG A 245 -15.64 -16.88 -24.33
CA ARG A 245 -16.52 -17.23 -25.46
C ARG A 245 -17.78 -16.38 -25.49
N ALA A 246 -18.48 -16.27 -24.36
CA ALA A 246 -19.71 -15.49 -24.25
C ALA A 246 -19.50 -13.99 -24.51
N LEU A 247 -18.38 -13.43 -24.03
CA LEU A 247 -18.00 -12.04 -24.32
C LEU A 247 -17.73 -11.84 -25.81
N GLN A 248 -17.01 -12.76 -26.44
CA GLN A 248 -16.67 -12.65 -27.84
C GLN A 248 -17.89 -12.68 -28.76
N GLU A 249 -18.85 -13.56 -28.50
CA GLU A 249 -20.12 -13.63 -29.25
C GLU A 249 -20.93 -12.34 -29.11
N ARG A 250 -20.96 -11.74 -27.92
CA ARG A 250 -21.75 -10.52 -27.63
C ARG A 250 -21.07 -9.23 -28.11
N LEU A 251 -19.75 -9.17 -28.10
CA LEU A 251 -18.97 -8.01 -28.56
C LEU A 251 -18.86 -7.94 -30.09
N ALA A 252 -18.89 -9.09 -30.78
CA ALA A 252 -18.76 -9.16 -32.23
C ALA A 252 -19.74 -8.26 -33.00
N PRO A 253 -21.07 -8.25 -32.72
CA PRO A 253 -22.02 -7.39 -33.44
C PRO A 253 -21.96 -5.91 -33.03
N LEU A 254 -21.18 -5.55 -32.00
CA LEU A 254 -21.12 -4.19 -31.47
C LEU A 254 -19.91 -3.40 -31.98
N GLN A 255 -19.11 -3.94 -32.91
CA GLN A 255 -17.88 -3.29 -33.34
C GLN A 255 -18.10 -1.91 -33.97
N ARG A 256 -17.22 -0.98 -33.64
CA ARG A 256 -17.17 0.38 -34.19
C ARG A 256 -15.74 0.81 -34.50
N LYS A 257 -15.60 1.88 -35.28
CA LYS A 257 -14.30 2.37 -35.78
C LYS A 257 -13.51 3.15 -34.73
N ASP A 258 -14.19 3.99 -33.96
CA ASP A 258 -13.56 4.95 -33.06
C ASP A 258 -13.94 4.67 -31.60
N SER A 259 -13.08 5.10 -30.68
CA SER A 259 -13.32 5.00 -29.23
C SER A 259 -14.69 5.59 -28.85
N PRO A 260 -15.50 4.88 -28.04
CA PRO A 260 -16.75 5.42 -27.51
C PRO A 260 -16.56 6.30 -26.27
N PHE A 261 -15.35 6.38 -25.70
CA PHE A 261 -15.05 7.20 -24.53
C PHE A 261 -14.93 8.68 -24.92
N ASP A 262 -15.45 9.57 -24.08
CA ASP A 262 -15.40 11.03 -24.25
C ASP A 262 -14.03 11.64 -23.89
N GLU A 263 -13.03 10.79 -23.64
CA GLU A 263 -11.66 11.17 -23.36
C GLU A 263 -10.65 10.31 -24.14
N THR A 264 -9.40 10.78 -24.20
CA THR A 264 -8.35 10.03 -24.91
C THR A 264 -7.91 8.82 -24.09
N VAL A 265 -8.12 7.63 -24.65
CA VAL A 265 -7.59 6.38 -24.08
C VAL A 265 -6.07 6.33 -24.28
N PRO A 266 -5.27 5.94 -23.24
CA PRO A 266 -3.81 5.83 -23.36
C PRO A 266 -3.37 5.02 -24.58
N ARG A 267 -2.33 5.50 -25.29
CA ARG A 267 -1.86 4.95 -26.56
C ARG A 267 -1.57 3.45 -26.51
N GLU A 268 -1.04 2.96 -25.39
CA GLU A 268 -0.73 1.55 -25.18
C GLU A 268 -1.97 0.63 -25.19
N HIS A 269 -3.12 1.13 -24.74
CA HIS A 269 -4.38 0.41 -24.73
C HIS A 269 -5.18 0.66 -26.00
N ALA A 270 -5.03 1.84 -26.62
CA ALA A 270 -5.71 2.20 -27.85
C ALA A 270 -5.11 1.52 -29.11
N ARG A 271 -3.81 1.18 -29.11
CA ARG A 271 -3.08 0.69 -30.29
C ARG A 271 -3.68 -0.59 -30.88
N ASP A 272 -4.04 -1.55 -30.03
CA ASP A 272 -4.58 -2.86 -30.42
C ASP A 272 -6.06 -3.02 -30.03
N ALA A 273 -6.74 -1.92 -29.70
CA ALA A 273 -8.13 -1.92 -29.27
C ALA A 273 -9.09 -2.22 -30.43
N ARG A 274 -10.06 -3.08 -30.15
CA ARG A 274 -11.28 -3.28 -30.93
C ARG A 274 -12.41 -2.58 -30.19
N TRP A 275 -12.80 -1.42 -30.69
CA TRP A 275 -13.85 -0.58 -30.08
C TRP A 275 -15.23 -1.19 -30.30
N VAL A 276 -16.10 -1.04 -29.30
CA VAL A 276 -17.48 -1.51 -29.38
C VAL A 276 -18.46 -0.42 -28.95
N GLU A 277 -19.69 -0.50 -29.41
CA GLU A 277 -20.78 0.32 -28.88
C GLU A 277 -20.96 0.03 -27.38
N PRO A 278 -21.05 1.07 -26.52
CA PRO A 278 -21.08 0.94 -25.06
C PRO A 278 -22.44 0.46 -24.55
N ARG A 279 -22.85 -0.74 -24.99
CA ARG A 279 -24.17 -1.35 -24.74
C ARG A 279 -24.15 -2.51 -23.76
N LEU A 280 -22.96 -2.99 -23.37
CA LEU A 280 -22.80 -4.08 -22.42
C LEU A 280 -22.31 -3.53 -21.09
N VAL A 281 -23.03 -3.84 -20.03
CA VAL A 281 -22.61 -3.60 -18.65
C VAL A 281 -21.99 -4.87 -18.08
N GLY A 282 -20.92 -4.72 -17.32
CA GLY A 282 -20.47 -5.74 -16.40
C GLY A 282 -20.01 -5.16 -15.09
N GLU A 283 -19.39 -5.99 -14.29
CA GLU A 283 -18.91 -5.64 -12.96
C GLU A 283 -17.46 -6.09 -12.81
N VAL A 284 -16.68 -5.23 -12.18
CA VAL A 284 -15.30 -5.51 -11.82
C VAL A 284 -15.11 -5.34 -10.32
N GLU A 285 -14.31 -6.21 -9.75
CA GLU A 285 -13.72 -6.00 -8.44
C GLU A 285 -12.38 -5.29 -8.64
N TYR A 286 -12.07 -4.28 -7.83
CA TYR A 286 -10.83 -3.52 -7.91
C TYR A 286 -10.27 -3.28 -6.51
N ARG A 287 -8.95 -3.05 -6.41
CA ARG A 287 -8.34 -2.76 -5.09
C ARG A 287 -8.33 -1.28 -4.78
N ASN A 288 -7.93 -0.46 -5.76
CA ASN A 288 -7.76 0.99 -5.58
C ASN A 288 -8.19 1.73 -6.86
N VAL A 289 -8.52 3.02 -6.68
CA VAL A 289 -8.75 3.96 -7.77
C VAL A 289 -7.58 4.94 -7.80
N THR A 290 -7.06 5.22 -8.98
CA THR A 290 -6.05 6.28 -9.14
C THR A 290 -6.68 7.66 -8.97
N PRO A 291 -5.88 8.71 -8.71
CA PRO A 291 -6.39 10.08 -8.64
C PRO A 291 -7.13 10.52 -9.92
N ASP A 292 -6.75 10.01 -11.09
CA ASP A 292 -7.44 10.22 -12.37
C ASP A 292 -8.69 9.35 -12.58
N GLY A 293 -9.20 8.69 -11.52
CA GLY A 293 -10.45 7.94 -11.55
C GLY A 293 -10.35 6.57 -12.24
N ARG A 294 -9.15 5.99 -12.39
CA ARG A 294 -8.96 4.69 -13.05
C ARG A 294 -8.82 3.55 -12.05
N LEU A 295 -9.41 2.40 -12.39
CA LEU A 295 -9.36 1.20 -11.57
C LEU A 295 -7.98 0.53 -11.69
N ARG A 296 -7.34 0.24 -10.55
CA ARG A 296 -6.11 -0.56 -10.48
C ARG A 296 -6.38 -1.93 -9.88
N HIS A 297 -5.69 -2.92 -10.44
CA HIS A 297 -5.85 -4.34 -10.11
C HIS A 297 -7.31 -4.81 -10.26
N ALA A 298 -7.98 -4.31 -11.32
CA ALA A 298 -9.33 -4.73 -11.63
C ALA A 298 -9.35 -6.21 -12.07
N SER A 299 -10.35 -6.96 -11.62
CA SER A 299 -10.64 -8.33 -12.02
C SER A 299 -12.10 -8.42 -12.47
N TRP A 300 -12.33 -9.10 -13.61
CA TRP A 300 -13.64 -9.21 -14.22
C TRP A 300 -14.52 -10.17 -13.43
N ARG A 301 -15.64 -9.68 -12.88
CA ARG A 301 -16.63 -10.54 -12.21
C ARG A 301 -17.66 -11.06 -13.20
N GLY A 302 -18.04 -10.25 -14.19
CA GLY A 302 -18.82 -10.67 -15.36
C GLY A 302 -19.94 -9.72 -15.76
N LEU A 303 -20.88 -10.18 -16.60
CA LEU A 303 -21.89 -9.31 -17.24
C LEU A 303 -23.09 -9.03 -16.33
N ARG A 304 -23.65 -7.81 -16.47
CA ARG A 304 -24.83 -7.30 -15.77
C ARG A 304 -25.96 -6.96 -16.76
N PRO A 305 -26.64 -7.95 -17.37
CA PRO A 305 -27.78 -7.71 -18.26
C PRO A 305 -28.94 -6.97 -17.60
N ASP A 306 -29.00 -7.03 -16.27
CA ASP A 306 -30.01 -6.41 -15.43
C ASP A 306 -29.77 -4.90 -15.24
N ARG A 307 -28.72 -4.33 -15.84
CA ARG A 307 -28.35 -2.92 -15.70
C ARG A 307 -28.37 -2.22 -17.05
N ASP A 308 -28.93 -1.01 -17.08
CA ASP A 308 -28.92 -0.14 -18.25
C ASP A 308 -27.54 0.56 -18.36
N PRO A 309 -26.83 0.45 -19.50
CA PRO A 309 -25.59 1.19 -19.73
C PRO A 309 -25.69 2.70 -19.48
N GLU A 310 -26.86 3.31 -19.73
CA GLU A 310 -27.10 4.74 -19.52
C GLU A 310 -27.19 5.13 -18.04
N GLU A 311 -27.35 4.17 -17.12
CA GLU A 311 -27.43 4.39 -15.67
C GLU A 311 -26.09 4.19 -14.97
N ILE A 312 -25.08 3.65 -15.64
CA ILE A 312 -23.81 3.30 -15.00
C ILE A 312 -23.04 4.59 -14.72
N ARG A 313 -22.93 4.92 -13.44
CA ARG A 313 -22.21 6.09 -12.95
C ARG A 313 -20.90 5.66 -12.29
N ILE A 314 -19.94 6.57 -12.25
CA ILE A 314 -18.75 6.43 -11.42
C ILE A 314 -19.24 6.40 -9.96
N ASP A 315 -19.22 5.21 -9.32
CA ASP A 315 -19.58 4.98 -7.91
C ASP A 315 -18.31 4.62 -7.13
N LEU A 316 -17.24 5.36 -7.42
CA LEU A 316 -15.94 5.24 -6.79
C LEU A 316 -15.92 6.16 -5.57
N PRO A 317 -15.31 5.76 -4.44
CA PRO A 317 -15.06 6.66 -3.33
C PRO A 317 -14.00 7.68 -3.75
N LEU A 318 -14.41 8.67 -4.54
CA LEU A 318 -13.76 9.97 -4.52
C LEU A 318 -14.06 10.53 -3.14
N ALA A 319 -13.02 10.80 -2.36
CA ALA A 319 -13.15 11.40 -1.05
C ALA A 319 -14.14 12.57 -1.14
N ALA A 320 -15.26 12.46 -0.43
CA ALA A 320 -16.26 13.50 -0.43
C ALA A 320 -15.62 14.79 0.13
N PRO A 321 -15.80 15.94 -0.55
CA PRO A 321 -15.28 17.21 -0.07
C PRO A 321 -15.96 17.51 1.28
N THR A 322 -15.19 17.49 2.36
CA THR A 322 -15.64 18.00 3.65
C THR A 322 -16.05 19.45 3.45
N ALA A 323 -17.31 19.72 3.79
CA ALA A 323 -17.94 21.02 3.65
C ALA A 323 -17.07 22.14 4.24
N THR A 324 -16.59 23.02 3.37
CA THR A 324 -16.05 24.32 3.74
C THR A 324 -17.21 25.20 4.23
N PRO A 325 -17.08 25.93 5.36
CA PRO A 325 -17.80 27.17 5.50
C PRO A 325 -17.31 28.11 4.38
N SER A 326 -18.23 28.45 3.48
CA SER A 326 -18.25 29.55 2.52
C SER A 326 -16.92 30.15 1.99
N THR A 327 -16.88 30.18 0.64
CA THR A 327 -16.17 31.11 -0.26
C THR A 327 -14.65 30.95 -0.41
N GLY A 328 -14.24 30.48 -1.58
CA GLY A 328 -12.87 30.59 -2.11
C GLY A 328 -12.55 29.53 -3.16
N THR A 329 -12.76 29.87 -4.43
CA THR A 329 -12.37 29.10 -5.63
C THR A 329 -10.90 28.64 -5.59
N SER A 330 -10.57 27.39 -5.91
CA SER A 330 -9.18 26.96 -6.21
C SER A 330 -9.08 26.13 -7.51
N ALA A 331 -7.91 26.30 -8.15
CA ALA A 331 -7.55 26.04 -9.55
C ALA A 331 -7.13 24.57 -9.85
N PRO A 332 -7.03 24.15 -11.14
CA PRO A 332 -6.62 22.79 -11.56
C PRO A 332 -5.20 22.38 -11.12
N ASP A 333 -4.99 21.07 -10.94
CA ASP A 333 -3.73 20.43 -10.48
C ASP A 333 -2.54 20.74 -11.40
N ARG A 334 -1.72 21.71 -10.97
CA ARG A 334 -0.53 22.21 -11.66
C ARG A 334 0.68 21.26 -11.60
N LEU A 335 0.75 20.36 -10.61
CA LEU A 335 1.94 19.55 -10.32
C LEU A 335 1.98 18.21 -11.09
N ALA A 336 0.89 17.84 -11.75
CA ALA A 336 0.74 16.56 -12.46
C ALA A 336 1.83 16.30 -13.52
N THR A 337 2.39 17.34 -14.15
CA THR A 337 3.47 17.18 -15.12
C THR A 337 4.82 16.93 -14.44
N TYR A 338 5.13 17.65 -13.36
CA TYR A 338 6.35 17.45 -12.58
C TYR A 338 6.43 16.03 -12.00
N GLN A 339 5.37 15.57 -11.33
CA GLN A 339 5.34 14.25 -10.71
C GLN A 339 5.45 13.09 -11.72
N ARG A 340 4.99 13.30 -12.97
CA ARG A 340 5.12 12.32 -14.06
C ARG A 340 6.52 12.27 -14.66
N MET A 341 7.27 13.37 -14.61
CA MET A 341 8.59 13.49 -15.24
C MET A 341 9.74 13.12 -14.30
N ARG A 342 9.45 12.74 -13.05
CA ARG A 342 10.46 12.35 -12.06
C ARG A 342 10.22 10.94 -11.56
N ASP A 343 11.33 10.21 -11.40
CA ASP A 343 11.37 8.97 -10.65
C ASP A 343 11.95 9.25 -9.26
N PHE A 344 11.07 9.52 -8.29
CA PHE A 344 11.45 9.88 -6.91
C PHE A 344 12.14 8.75 -6.14
N THR A 345 12.25 7.54 -6.70
CA THR A 345 13.09 6.46 -6.14
C THR A 345 14.56 6.60 -6.55
N ALA A 346 14.83 7.40 -7.58
CA ALA A 346 16.14 7.56 -8.20
C ALA A 346 16.63 9.02 -8.25
N THR A 347 15.83 10.00 -7.82
CA THR A 347 16.20 11.41 -7.67
C THR A 347 15.99 11.89 -6.23
N PRO A 348 16.84 12.76 -5.67
CA PRO A 348 16.65 13.36 -4.35
C PRO A 348 15.57 14.46 -4.32
N GLU A 349 14.87 14.70 -5.43
CA GLU A 349 13.86 15.77 -5.55
C GLU A 349 12.57 15.44 -4.75
N PRO A 350 11.93 16.43 -4.10
CA PRO A 350 10.71 16.22 -3.32
C PRO A 350 9.47 15.93 -4.20
N ALA A 351 8.60 15.02 -3.77
CA ALA A 351 7.34 14.70 -4.45
C ALA A 351 6.21 15.72 -4.19
N GLY A 352 6.36 16.53 -3.13
CA GLY A 352 5.44 17.60 -2.69
C GLY A 352 4.65 17.29 -1.41
N GLY A 353 4.36 18.32 -0.61
CA GLY A 353 3.51 18.31 0.59
C GLY A 353 2.46 19.45 0.58
N ASP A 354 1.66 19.53 1.64
CA ASP A 354 0.55 20.50 1.76
C ASP A 354 1.05 21.96 1.82
N PRO A 355 0.35 22.92 1.20
CA PRO A 355 0.72 24.33 1.25
C PRO A 355 0.61 24.89 2.67
N SER A 356 1.66 25.59 3.12
CA SER A 356 1.65 26.34 4.38
C SER A 356 1.11 27.76 4.17
N PRO A 357 0.32 28.32 5.11
CA PRO A 357 -0.16 29.69 5.00
C PRO A 357 0.99 30.70 5.20
N GLY A 358 1.25 31.54 4.18
CA GLY A 358 2.30 32.57 4.19
C GLY A 358 2.15 33.59 3.05
N GLU A 359 3.01 34.61 3.02
CA GLU A 359 3.13 35.54 1.87
C GLU A 359 3.69 34.79 0.64
N PRO A 360 3.24 35.09 -0.60
CA PRO A 360 3.70 34.38 -1.79
C PRO A 360 5.22 34.45 -1.94
N ILE A 361 5.86 33.29 -2.03
CA ILE A 361 7.33 33.23 -2.14
C ILE A 361 7.80 33.20 -3.58
N PHE A 362 9.04 33.66 -3.81
CA PHE A 362 9.79 33.36 -5.01
C PHE A 362 11.10 32.66 -4.67
N VAL A 363 11.60 31.90 -5.63
CA VAL A 363 12.89 31.23 -5.55
C VAL A 363 13.59 31.31 -6.90
N VAL A 364 14.91 31.45 -6.86
CA VAL A 364 15.77 31.30 -8.04
C VAL A 364 16.80 30.23 -7.74
N GLN A 365 16.79 29.15 -8.51
CA GLN A 365 17.76 28.07 -8.37
C GLN A 365 18.81 28.17 -9.48
N ARG A 366 20.10 28.15 -9.13
CA ARG A 366 21.19 28.09 -10.11
C ARG A 366 21.52 26.64 -10.40
N HIS A 367 21.28 26.21 -11.64
CA HIS A 367 21.27 24.82 -12.05
C HIS A 367 22.29 24.55 -13.18
N ARG A 368 23.30 23.73 -12.89
CA ARG A 368 24.27 23.24 -13.88
C ARG A 368 23.88 21.86 -14.40
N ALA A 369 22.89 21.85 -15.29
CA ALA A 369 22.52 20.67 -16.06
C ALA A 369 23.48 20.49 -17.26
N ARG A 370 22.94 20.17 -18.46
CA ARG A 370 23.75 20.18 -19.71
C ARG A 370 24.38 21.54 -20.00
N ARG A 371 23.72 22.61 -19.56
CA ARG A 371 24.17 24.01 -19.63
C ARG A 371 23.72 24.70 -18.34
N LEU A 372 24.50 25.67 -17.87
CA LEU A 372 24.11 26.53 -16.77
C LEU A 372 22.84 27.32 -17.15
N HIS A 373 21.88 27.35 -16.24
CA HIS A 373 20.71 28.21 -16.30
C HIS A 373 20.23 28.49 -14.86
N TYR A 374 19.32 29.45 -14.75
CA TYR A 374 18.70 29.83 -13.50
C TYR A 374 17.21 29.56 -13.59
N ASP A 375 16.70 28.66 -12.76
CA ASP A 375 15.28 28.38 -12.67
C ASP A 375 14.62 29.44 -11.77
N PHE A 376 13.97 30.42 -12.40
CA PHE A 376 13.21 31.48 -11.74
C PHE A 376 11.77 30.99 -11.49
N ARG A 377 11.31 31.03 -10.24
CA ARG A 377 10.00 30.50 -9.87
C ARG A 377 9.22 31.44 -8.95
N LEU A 378 7.91 31.52 -9.17
CA LEU A 378 6.95 32.29 -8.38
C LEU A 378 5.88 31.36 -7.81
N GLU A 379 5.55 31.47 -6.53
CA GLU A 379 4.37 30.83 -5.96
C GLU A 379 3.10 31.42 -6.56
N ILE A 380 2.34 30.63 -7.34
CA ILE A 380 1.03 31.00 -7.89
C ILE A 380 0.08 29.83 -7.67
N ASP A 381 -1.02 30.09 -6.95
CA ASP A 381 -2.05 29.10 -6.57
C ASP A 381 -1.49 27.81 -5.94
N GLY A 382 -0.53 27.94 -5.03
CA GLY A 382 0.03 26.80 -4.27
C GLY A 382 1.03 25.93 -5.04
N ALA A 383 1.51 26.38 -6.20
CA ALA A 383 2.60 25.74 -6.95
C ALA A 383 3.63 26.78 -7.41
N LEU A 384 4.85 26.32 -7.68
CA LEU A 384 5.93 27.17 -8.20
C LEU A 384 5.84 27.24 -9.73
N ALA A 385 5.21 28.30 -10.25
CA ALA A 385 5.23 28.64 -11.67
C ALA A 385 6.66 28.97 -12.10
N SER A 386 7.12 28.39 -13.22
CA SER A 386 8.55 28.13 -13.39
C SER A 386 9.10 28.53 -14.76
N TRP A 387 10.25 29.22 -14.78
CA TRP A 387 10.96 29.61 -15.99
C TRP A 387 12.47 29.38 -15.90
N ALA A 388 13.05 28.69 -16.88
CA ALA A 388 14.49 28.58 -17.04
C ALA A 388 15.05 29.85 -17.73
N VAL A 389 15.98 30.54 -17.08
CA VAL A 389 16.63 31.78 -17.53
C VAL A 389 18.12 31.52 -17.78
N PRO A 390 18.58 31.29 -19.03
CA PRO A 390 19.95 30.87 -19.31
C PRO A 390 21.04 31.84 -18.88
N ARG A 391 20.75 33.15 -18.90
CA ARG A 391 21.69 34.21 -18.46
C ARG A 391 21.40 34.74 -17.05
N GLY A 392 20.55 34.04 -16.30
CA GLY A 392 20.10 34.45 -14.96
C GLY A 392 19.14 35.64 -14.96
N PRO A 393 18.41 35.90 -13.86
CA PRO A 393 17.78 37.19 -13.62
C PRO A 393 18.83 38.31 -13.55
N THR A 394 18.45 39.57 -13.73
CA THR A 394 19.38 40.71 -13.65
C THR A 394 18.70 41.94 -13.07
N LEU A 395 19.45 42.77 -12.32
CA LEU A 395 19.02 44.09 -11.88
C LEU A 395 19.32 45.20 -12.90
N ASP A 396 19.97 44.89 -14.02
CA ASP A 396 20.22 45.85 -15.09
C ASP A 396 18.92 46.12 -15.87
N PRO A 397 18.36 47.33 -15.80
CA PRO A 397 17.08 47.65 -16.42
C PRO A 397 17.19 47.85 -17.94
N SER A 398 18.41 47.86 -18.50
CA SER A 398 18.68 47.85 -19.95
C SER A 398 18.72 46.42 -20.52
N ALA A 399 19.02 45.43 -19.68
CA ALA A 399 19.12 44.03 -20.07
C ALA A 399 17.75 43.37 -20.24
N ARG A 400 17.66 42.44 -21.20
CA ARG A 400 16.45 41.65 -21.48
C ARG A 400 16.86 40.20 -21.57
N HIS A 401 16.52 39.41 -20.55
CA HIS A 401 16.95 38.02 -20.45
C HIS A 401 15.83 37.09 -20.90
N MET A 402 16.17 36.13 -21.75
CA MET A 402 15.20 35.13 -22.22
C MET A 402 14.86 34.19 -21.08
N ALA A 403 13.58 33.88 -20.95
CA ALA A 403 13.01 32.95 -19.99
C ALA A 403 12.20 31.90 -20.77
N VAL A 404 12.32 30.63 -20.42
CA VAL A 404 11.59 29.54 -21.06
C VAL A 404 10.70 28.91 -20.01
N HIS A 405 9.38 28.92 -20.24
CA HIS A 405 8.43 28.34 -19.29
C HIS A 405 8.61 26.82 -19.21
N THR A 406 8.70 26.29 -18.00
CA THR A 406 8.90 24.85 -17.70
C THR A 406 7.74 24.30 -16.89
N GLU A 407 7.78 23.03 -16.51
CA GLU A 407 6.79 22.45 -15.59
C GLU A 407 6.75 23.17 -14.23
N ASP A 408 5.57 23.25 -13.63
CA ASP A 408 5.39 23.79 -12.28
C ASP A 408 5.94 22.82 -11.23
N HIS A 409 6.56 23.34 -10.18
CA HIS A 409 7.22 22.54 -9.15
C HIS A 409 6.47 22.61 -7.80
N PRO A 410 6.54 21.58 -6.95
CA PRO A 410 5.91 21.60 -5.64
C PRO A 410 6.59 22.64 -4.75
N MET A 411 5.85 23.15 -3.76
CA MET A 411 6.35 24.19 -2.85
C MET A 411 7.64 23.80 -2.13
N ASP A 412 7.77 22.54 -1.71
CA ASP A 412 8.97 22.04 -1.04
C ASP A 412 10.23 22.11 -1.92
N TYR A 413 10.06 22.15 -3.26
CA TYR A 413 11.16 22.29 -4.20
C TYR A 413 11.87 23.65 -4.08
N ALA A 414 11.19 24.68 -3.55
CA ALA A 414 11.80 26.00 -3.35
C ALA A 414 13.01 25.97 -2.41
N TRP A 415 13.14 24.92 -1.61
CA TRP A 415 14.23 24.78 -0.65
C TRP A 415 15.25 23.71 -1.05
N PHE A 416 15.13 23.14 -2.25
CA PHE A 416 15.97 22.05 -2.70
C PHE A 416 17.36 22.54 -3.18
N GLU A 417 18.41 21.93 -2.62
CA GLU A 417 19.79 21.98 -3.08
C GLU A 417 20.38 20.56 -3.13
N GLY A 418 21.15 20.24 -4.16
CA GLY A 418 21.76 18.93 -4.30
C GLY A 418 22.23 18.58 -5.70
N VAL A 419 22.57 17.30 -5.91
CA VAL A 419 23.00 16.76 -7.20
C VAL A 419 21.93 15.80 -7.74
N ILE A 420 21.29 16.17 -8.85
CA ILE A 420 20.36 15.31 -9.59
C ILE A 420 21.18 14.34 -10.45
N PRO A 421 21.00 13.01 -10.32
CA PRO A 421 21.83 12.02 -11.00
C PRO A 421 21.86 12.16 -12.52
N LYS A 422 23.03 11.88 -13.12
CA LYS A 422 23.19 11.87 -14.58
C LYS A 422 22.25 10.83 -15.21
N GLY A 423 21.47 11.24 -16.21
CA GLY A 423 20.49 10.39 -16.90
C GLY A 423 19.05 10.59 -16.42
N GLN A 424 18.86 11.19 -15.24
CA GLN A 424 17.56 11.71 -14.82
C GLN A 424 17.23 13.00 -15.55
N TYR A 425 15.93 13.30 -15.68
CA TYR A 425 15.50 14.57 -16.27
C TYR A 425 15.95 15.72 -15.37
N GLY A 426 16.64 16.72 -15.93
CA GLY A 426 17.26 17.79 -15.13
C GLY A 426 18.55 17.38 -14.43
N GLY A 427 19.23 16.29 -14.82
CA GLY A 427 20.49 15.87 -14.18
C GLY A 427 21.58 16.95 -14.20
N GLY A 428 22.15 17.25 -13.02
CA GLY A 428 23.03 18.39 -12.76
C GLY A 428 23.08 18.76 -11.27
N ASP A 429 23.92 19.73 -10.90
CA ASP A 429 23.94 20.28 -9.54
C ASP A 429 23.08 21.55 -9.43
N VAL A 430 22.39 21.71 -8.31
CA VAL A 430 21.39 22.76 -8.05
C VAL A 430 21.67 23.42 -6.70
N VAL A 431 21.63 24.75 -6.68
CA VAL A 431 21.66 25.56 -5.45
C VAL A 431 20.55 26.60 -5.45
N VAL A 432 20.02 26.97 -4.29
CA VAL A 432 19.06 28.07 -4.10
C VAL A 432 19.83 29.39 -4.14
N TRP A 433 19.89 30.00 -5.32
CA TRP A 433 20.68 31.19 -5.59
C TRP A 433 20.05 32.47 -5.04
N ASP A 434 18.72 32.58 -5.01
CA ASP A 434 18.01 33.67 -4.34
C ASP A 434 16.62 33.20 -3.87
N ARG A 435 16.06 33.89 -2.88
CA ARG A 435 14.74 33.58 -2.31
C ARG A 435 14.16 34.84 -1.69
N GLY A 436 12.84 34.90 -1.58
CA GLY A 436 12.16 35.99 -0.90
C GLY A 436 10.65 35.91 -1.06
N THR A 437 9.98 37.02 -0.79
CA THR A 437 8.55 37.19 -1.11
C THR A 437 8.40 38.01 -2.38
N TRP A 438 7.24 37.90 -3.02
CA TRP A 438 6.93 38.70 -4.18
C TRP A 438 5.48 39.19 -4.13
N THR A 439 5.22 40.30 -4.81
CA THR A 439 3.87 40.85 -4.92
C THR A 439 3.52 41.12 -6.39
N PRO A 440 2.32 40.73 -6.86
CA PRO A 440 1.90 41.04 -8.21
C PRO A 440 1.66 42.54 -8.37
N ALA A 441 2.27 43.11 -9.40
CA ALA A 441 2.04 44.49 -9.80
C ALA A 441 0.98 44.51 -10.90
N LYS A 442 -0.06 45.32 -10.73
CA LYS A 442 -1.14 45.56 -11.71
C LYS A 442 -2.14 44.40 -11.93
N THR A 443 -2.13 43.35 -11.12
CA THR A 443 -3.15 42.27 -11.18
C THR A 443 -3.45 41.72 -9.78
N GLY A 444 -4.70 41.30 -9.55
CA GLY A 444 -5.11 40.50 -8.39
C GLY A 444 -5.18 39.00 -8.69
N ASP A 445 -4.99 38.61 -9.95
CA ASP A 445 -4.96 37.23 -10.42
C ASP A 445 -3.69 37.01 -11.25
N PRO A 446 -2.59 36.57 -10.60
CA PRO A 446 -1.33 36.37 -11.28
C PRO A 446 -1.35 35.18 -12.25
N ALA A 447 -2.17 34.16 -11.98
CA ALA A 447 -2.33 33.02 -12.86
C ALA A 447 -2.92 33.43 -14.21
N ALA A 448 -3.98 34.25 -14.19
CA ALA A 448 -4.55 34.81 -15.42
C ALA A 448 -3.56 35.70 -16.18
N ALA A 449 -2.72 36.46 -15.47
CA ALA A 449 -1.69 37.31 -16.09
C ALA A 449 -0.58 36.48 -16.79
N VAL A 450 -0.13 35.39 -16.17
CA VAL A 450 0.77 34.42 -16.81
C VAL A 450 0.11 33.79 -18.03
N ALA A 451 -1.14 33.34 -17.93
CA ALA A 451 -1.88 32.78 -19.06
C ALA A 451 -2.04 33.79 -20.22
N ALA A 452 -2.27 35.07 -19.91
CA ALA A 452 -2.35 36.16 -20.86
C ALA A 452 -1.00 36.49 -21.53
N GLY A 453 0.12 36.10 -20.93
CA GLY A 453 1.46 36.31 -21.47
C GLY A 453 2.17 37.56 -20.95
N GLU A 454 1.69 38.20 -19.90
CA GLU A 454 2.33 39.39 -19.31
C GLU A 454 2.06 39.47 -17.81
N LEU A 455 3.11 39.39 -17.00
CA LEU A 455 3.06 39.52 -15.54
C LEU A 455 4.07 40.59 -15.09
N HIS A 456 3.61 41.59 -14.34
CA HIS A 456 4.48 42.56 -13.64
C HIS A 456 4.44 42.22 -12.15
N PHE A 457 5.56 42.35 -11.45
CA PHE A 457 5.66 41.98 -10.04
C PHE A 457 6.84 42.68 -9.37
N ASP A 458 6.75 42.86 -8.05
CA ASP A 458 7.83 43.37 -7.23
C ASP A 458 8.44 42.20 -6.44
N LEU A 459 9.78 42.08 -6.44
CA LEU A 459 10.54 41.08 -5.70
C LEU A 459 11.13 41.68 -4.43
N HIS A 460 11.14 40.89 -3.37
CA HIS A 460 11.74 41.20 -2.08
C HIS A 460 12.66 40.04 -1.64
N GLY A 461 13.78 39.87 -2.34
CA GLY A 461 14.77 38.82 -2.05
C GLY A 461 16.09 39.34 -1.51
N GLU A 462 17.03 38.41 -1.32
CA GLU A 462 18.36 38.71 -0.80
C GLU A 462 19.28 39.28 -1.88
N LYS A 463 19.11 38.85 -3.15
CA LYS A 463 19.86 39.38 -4.30
C LYS A 463 19.00 40.21 -5.24
N LEU A 464 17.78 39.76 -5.51
CA LEU A 464 16.84 40.44 -6.38
C LEU A 464 15.83 41.23 -5.55
N ALA A 465 15.81 42.54 -5.75
CA ALA A 465 14.80 43.43 -5.21
C ALA A 465 14.37 44.42 -6.28
N GLY A 466 13.13 44.89 -6.22
CA GLY A 466 12.59 45.85 -7.19
C GLY A 466 11.58 45.24 -8.15
N ARG A 467 11.23 46.00 -9.19
CA ARG A 467 10.11 45.74 -10.08
C ARG A 467 10.54 45.01 -11.34
N PHE A 468 9.94 43.86 -11.58
CA PHE A 468 10.20 43.00 -12.72
C PHE A 468 8.96 42.83 -13.61
N ALA A 469 9.19 42.34 -14.83
CA ALA A 469 8.15 41.87 -15.72
C ALA A 469 8.58 40.63 -16.50
N LEU A 470 7.67 39.67 -16.60
CA LEU A 470 7.71 38.53 -17.51
C LEU A 470 6.77 38.81 -18.68
N VAL A 471 7.30 38.81 -19.91
CA VAL A 471 6.53 39.12 -21.12
C VAL A 471 6.75 38.03 -22.18
N ARG A 472 5.67 37.37 -22.61
CA ARG A 472 5.68 36.33 -23.65
C ARG A 472 5.66 36.98 -25.04
N ARG A 473 6.62 36.61 -25.90
CA ARG A 473 6.64 37.00 -27.32
C ARG A 473 5.88 35.99 -28.16
N ARG A 474 5.19 36.45 -29.21
CA ARG A 474 4.60 35.56 -30.21
C ARG A 474 5.70 34.97 -31.09
N SER A 475 5.96 33.67 -30.91
CA SER A 475 6.85 32.88 -31.78
C SER A 475 6.13 32.45 -33.06
N ARG A 476 6.88 32.19 -34.14
CA ARG A 476 6.39 31.55 -35.38
C ARG A 476 6.13 30.05 -35.22
N ASP A 477 6.63 29.44 -34.15
CA ASP A 477 6.48 28.03 -33.80
C ASP A 477 5.64 27.92 -32.50
N ALA A 478 4.43 27.37 -32.61
CA ALA A 478 3.49 27.25 -31.49
C ALA A 478 3.96 26.30 -30.38
N SER A 479 5.03 25.53 -30.60
CA SER A 479 5.60 24.61 -29.61
C SER A 479 6.66 25.24 -28.69
N LYS A 480 7.01 26.52 -28.91
CA LYS A 480 8.04 27.22 -28.12
C LYS A 480 7.51 28.56 -27.59
N GLU A 481 7.19 28.60 -26.30
CA GLU A 481 6.88 29.84 -25.61
C GLU A 481 8.17 30.57 -25.21
N GLU A 482 8.47 31.69 -25.87
CA GLU A 482 9.63 32.52 -25.54
C GLU A 482 9.20 33.69 -24.65
N TRP A 483 9.56 33.62 -23.37
CA TRP A 483 9.35 34.69 -22.40
C TRP A 483 10.59 35.57 -22.26
N MET A 484 10.39 36.80 -21.83
CA MET A 484 11.45 37.74 -21.48
C MET A 484 11.27 38.20 -20.04
N LEU A 485 12.31 38.01 -19.21
CA LEU A 485 12.42 38.58 -17.87
C LEU A 485 13.16 39.92 -17.96
N VAL A 486 12.57 40.94 -17.34
CA VAL A 486 13.01 42.33 -17.45
C VAL A 486 12.91 43.03 -16.11
N HIS A 487 14.00 43.62 -15.62
CA HIS A 487 13.96 44.58 -14.51
C HIS A 487 13.55 45.97 -15.00
N LYS A 488 12.75 46.69 -14.22
CA LYS A 488 12.33 48.06 -14.53
C LYS A 488 13.33 49.05 -13.97
N HIS A 489 13.26 50.29 -14.46
CA HIS A 489 14.03 51.38 -13.88
C HIS A 489 13.36 51.78 -12.56
N ASP A 490 14.00 51.46 -11.45
CA ASP A 490 13.59 51.79 -10.10
C ASP A 490 14.82 52.00 -9.19
N ASP A 491 14.59 52.13 -7.89
CA ASP A 491 15.63 52.41 -6.89
C ASP A 491 16.60 51.23 -6.66
N HIS A 492 16.29 50.03 -7.17
CA HIS A 492 17.11 48.82 -7.07
C HIS A 492 17.87 48.52 -8.37
N ALA A 493 17.72 49.35 -9.41
CA ALA A 493 18.39 49.16 -10.68
C ALA A 493 19.91 49.32 -10.57
N VAL A 494 20.66 48.34 -11.09
CA VAL A 494 22.12 48.35 -11.11
C VAL A 494 22.61 48.11 -12.54
N GLU A 495 23.24 49.12 -13.14
CA GLU A 495 23.78 49.02 -14.51
C GLU A 495 24.91 47.99 -14.57
N GLY A 496 24.89 47.11 -15.58
CA GLY A 496 25.91 46.08 -15.76
C GLY A 496 25.83 44.90 -14.79
N TRP A 497 24.75 44.76 -14.03
CA TRP A 497 24.60 43.71 -13.01
C TRP A 497 24.62 42.30 -13.60
N ASP A 498 25.56 41.47 -13.13
CA ASP A 498 25.77 40.09 -13.59
C ASP A 498 25.48 39.08 -12.47
N PRO A 499 24.54 38.13 -12.67
CA PRO A 499 24.24 37.09 -11.68
C PRO A 499 25.44 36.18 -11.33
N GLU A 500 26.43 36.05 -12.22
CA GLU A 500 27.62 35.23 -11.98
C GLU A 500 28.59 35.85 -10.96
N GLU A 501 28.49 37.14 -10.67
CA GLU A 501 29.25 37.78 -9.58
C GLU A 501 28.72 37.37 -8.19
N HIS A 502 27.57 36.70 -8.13
CA HIS A 502 26.90 36.26 -6.91
C HIS A 502 26.65 34.74 -6.88
N PRO A 503 27.67 33.85 -7.03
CA PRO A 503 27.46 32.43 -7.30
C PRO A 503 27.03 31.58 -6.09
N ARG A 504 27.00 32.17 -4.88
CA ARG A 504 26.72 31.45 -3.63
C ARG A 504 25.22 31.33 -3.36
N SER A 505 24.81 30.21 -2.78
CA SER A 505 23.47 29.99 -2.26
C SER A 505 23.11 30.97 -1.15
N VAL A 506 21.87 31.46 -1.14
CA VAL A 506 21.30 32.21 0.01
C VAL A 506 20.82 31.28 1.13
N LEU A 507 20.65 29.99 0.84
CA LEU A 507 20.25 28.99 1.81
C LEU A 507 21.46 28.40 2.56
N SER A 508 22.48 27.92 1.82
CA SER A 508 23.64 27.22 2.40
C SER A 508 24.95 28.00 2.36
N GLY A 509 25.02 29.14 1.65
CA GLY A 509 26.26 29.88 1.41
C GLY A 509 27.24 29.20 0.44
N ARG A 510 26.90 28.01 -0.08
CA ARG A 510 27.76 27.21 -0.96
C ARG A 510 27.60 27.57 -2.43
N THR A 511 28.64 27.33 -3.19
CA THR A 511 28.62 27.35 -4.66
C THR A 511 28.20 25.98 -5.19
N ASN A 512 27.77 25.96 -6.46
CA ASN A 512 27.48 24.72 -7.17
C ASN A 512 28.67 23.72 -7.17
N ASP A 513 29.93 24.19 -7.20
CA ASP A 513 31.11 23.31 -7.13
C ASP A 513 31.24 22.62 -5.78
N GLU A 514 30.97 23.35 -4.70
CA GLU A 514 30.97 22.82 -3.34
C GLU A 514 29.81 21.83 -3.12
N VAL A 515 28.66 22.01 -3.78
CA VAL A 515 27.54 21.05 -3.76
C VAL A 515 27.83 19.82 -4.61
N ALA A 516 28.40 19.99 -5.81
CA ALA A 516 28.80 18.89 -6.68
C ALA A 516 29.86 17.97 -6.05
N ALA A 517 30.74 18.53 -5.20
CA ALA A 517 31.75 17.79 -4.45
C ALA A 517 31.18 16.88 -3.34
N ALA A 518 29.90 17.04 -2.97
CA ALA A 518 29.23 16.28 -1.91
C ALA A 518 27.84 15.74 -2.34
N PRO A 519 27.77 14.78 -3.28
CA PRO A 519 26.50 14.35 -3.92
C PRO A 519 25.57 13.51 -3.02
N ALA A 520 25.96 13.19 -1.80
CA ALA A 520 25.24 12.28 -0.88
C ALA A 520 24.49 13.05 0.23
N ALA A 521 23.76 14.09 -0.16
CA ALA A 521 23.31 15.20 0.69
C ALA A 521 21.91 15.70 0.31
N MET A 522 20.97 15.85 1.25
CA MET A 522 19.69 16.57 1.10
C MET A 522 19.50 17.57 2.24
N TRP A 523 19.43 18.86 1.95
CA TRP A 523 19.43 19.87 3.01
C TRP A 523 18.02 20.19 3.55
N GLN A 524 17.90 20.30 4.88
CA GLN A 524 16.63 20.56 5.57
C GLN A 524 16.30 22.05 5.61
N SER A 525 15.11 22.41 5.12
CA SER A 525 14.60 23.78 5.16
C SER A 525 14.22 24.20 6.57
N GLY A 526 14.83 25.29 7.07
CA GLY A 526 14.49 25.95 8.34
C GLY A 526 15.55 25.83 9.46
N ALA A 527 16.63 25.07 9.24
CA ALA A 527 17.72 24.93 10.20
C ALA A 527 18.89 25.91 9.91
N PRO A 528 19.62 26.39 10.94
CA PRO A 528 20.84 27.18 10.75
C PRO A 528 21.85 26.49 9.82
N ALA A 529 22.70 27.25 9.11
CA ALA A 529 23.66 26.72 8.13
C ALA A 529 24.61 25.63 8.66
N ALA A 530 24.86 25.61 9.97
CA ALA A 530 25.64 24.56 10.64
C ALA A 530 24.91 23.20 10.76
N THR A 531 23.60 23.18 10.55
CA THR A 531 22.69 22.06 10.84
C THR A 531 21.71 21.76 9.70
N ALA A 532 21.70 22.59 8.64
CA ALA A 532 20.90 22.37 7.43
C ALA A 532 21.36 21.14 6.64
N GLU A 533 22.53 20.60 6.97
CA GLU A 533 23.15 19.46 6.32
C GLU A 533 22.54 18.11 6.76
N VAL A 534 21.68 17.47 5.94
CA VAL A 534 21.21 16.09 6.12
C VAL A 534 21.71 15.14 5.01
N PRO A 535 22.68 14.25 5.26
CA PRO A 535 23.20 13.32 4.26
C PRO A 535 22.13 12.37 3.70
N LEU A 536 21.97 12.35 2.37
CA LEU A 536 21.20 11.31 1.65
C LEU A 536 22.07 10.06 1.53
N ALA A 537 21.67 9.02 2.26
CA ALA A 537 22.35 7.74 2.39
C ALA A 537 23.60 7.72 3.29
N ALA A 538 23.53 8.36 4.46
CA ALA A 538 24.21 7.89 5.66
C ALA A 538 23.61 8.54 6.91
N ALA A 539 22.55 7.94 7.46
CA ALA A 539 22.45 7.94 8.91
C ALA A 539 23.63 7.10 9.42
N ASP A 540 24.76 7.77 9.63
CA ASP A 540 25.92 7.33 10.39
C ASP A 540 26.63 6.07 9.85
N THR A 541 27.36 6.20 8.74
CA THR A 541 28.28 5.13 8.30
C THR A 541 29.23 4.74 9.42
N ARG A 542 29.64 5.67 10.30
CA ARG A 542 30.46 5.31 11.45
C ARG A 542 29.65 4.55 12.49
N ALA A 543 28.49 5.02 12.94
CA ALA A 543 27.74 4.28 13.96
C ALA A 543 27.13 2.97 13.44
N GLN A 544 27.04 2.73 12.15
CA GLN A 544 26.59 1.45 11.58
C GLN A 544 27.74 0.59 11.04
N ALA A 545 28.94 1.15 10.87
CA ALA A 545 30.14 0.40 10.53
C ALA A 545 30.62 -0.46 11.70
N GLY A 546 31.34 -1.52 11.37
CA GLY A 546 32.01 -2.36 12.34
C GLY A 546 33.01 -1.57 13.18
N ALA A 547 33.46 -2.15 14.29
CA ALA A 547 34.59 -1.60 15.03
C ALA A 547 35.85 -1.61 14.16
N THR A 548 36.64 -0.53 14.24
CA THR A 548 37.94 -0.43 13.58
C THR A 548 38.99 -1.23 14.34
N GLU A 549 40.14 -1.50 13.72
CA GLU A 549 41.25 -2.18 14.40
C GLU A 549 41.70 -1.42 15.66
N ASP A 550 41.78 -0.08 15.61
CA ASP A 550 42.14 0.76 16.76
C ASP A 550 41.13 0.65 17.90
N GLU A 551 39.84 0.62 17.59
CA GLU A 551 38.81 0.45 18.61
C GLU A 551 38.85 -0.95 19.21
N LEU A 552 39.09 -1.99 18.40
CA LEU A 552 39.26 -3.35 18.90
C LEU A 552 40.50 -3.49 19.79
N ALA A 553 41.61 -2.84 19.43
CA ALA A 553 42.80 -2.77 20.25
C ALA A 553 42.53 -2.03 21.57
N ALA A 554 41.74 -0.95 21.54
CA ALA A 554 41.30 -0.25 22.75
C ALA A 554 40.43 -1.15 23.65
N LEU A 555 39.54 -1.97 23.07
CA LEU A 555 38.78 -2.97 23.82
C LEU A 555 39.70 -4.00 24.48
N ASP A 556 40.76 -4.46 23.81
CA ASP A 556 41.71 -5.42 24.37
C ASP A 556 42.56 -4.83 25.50
N ALA A 557 42.87 -3.53 25.43
CA ALA A 557 43.63 -2.83 26.46
C ALA A 557 42.84 -2.64 27.77
N LEU A 558 41.51 -2.79 27.76
CA LEU A 558 40.69 -2.67 28.97
C LEU A 558 40.89 -3.87 29.91
N GLY A 559 40.97 -3.59 31.22
CA GLY A 559 40.83 -4.62 32.26
C GLY A 559 39.41 -5.21 32.32
N ALA A 560 38.99 -5.75 33.46
CA ALA A 560 37.66 -6.38 33.61
C ALA A 560 36.47 -5.41 33.44
N LYS A 561 36.70 -4.09 33.48
CA LYS A 561 35.72 -3.02 33.25
C LYS A 561 36.44 -1.76 32.74
N GLY A 562 35.71 -0.87 32.10
CA GLY A 562 36.25 0.40 31.62
C GLY A 562 35.34 1.09 30.63
N THR A 563 35.82 2.21 30.10
CA THR A 563 35.10 3.00 29.10
C THR A 563 35.67 2.71 27.72
N TRP A 564 34.80 2.45 26.75
CA TRP A 564 35.19 2.12 25.38
C TRP A 564 34.45 3.01 24.38
N THR A 565 35.17 3.62 23.45
CA THR A 565 34.59 4.38 22.34
C THR A 565 34.50 3.51 21.10
N VAL A 566 33.30 3.32 20.58
CA VAL A 566 33.02 2.51 19.39
C VAL A 566 31.81 3.07 18.65
N GLY A 567 31.86 3.09 17.33
CA GLY A 567 30.74 3.58 16.51
C GLY A 567 30.36 5.03 16.83
N GLY A 568 31.36 5.86 17.15
CA GLY A 568 31.17 7.27 17.52
C GLY A 568 30.58 7.52 18.91
N ARG A 569 30.45 6.49 19.76
CA ARG A 569 29.90 6.63 21.12
C ARG A 569 30.79 6.02 22.18
N GLU A 570 30.78 6.65 23.35
CA GLU A 570 31.48 6.18 24.53
C GLU A 570 30.53 5.31 25.39
N LEU A 571 30.97 4.10 25.77
CA LEU A 571 30.19 3.14 26.56
C LEU A 571 30.97 2.64 27.78
N ALA A 572 30.28 2.56 28.92
CA ALA A 572 30.81 1.90 30.11
C ALA A 572 30.59 0.38 30.04
N LEU A 573 31.68 -0.39 29.93
CA LEU A 573 31.67 -1.85 29.89
C LEU A 573 32.02 -2.43 31.25
N THR A 574 31.36 -3.53 31.64
CA THR A 574 31.56 -4.15 32.96
C THR A 574 31.61 -5.67 32.88
N ASN A 575 32.44 -6.27 33.74
CA ASN A 575 32.61 -7.71 33.87
C ASN A 575 32.97 -8.37 32.52
N LEU A 576 33.93 -7.77 31.80
CA LEU A 576 34.33 -8.19 30.46
C LEU A 576 34.85 -9.63 30.43
N ASP A 577 35.55 -10.06 31.48
CA ASP A 577 36.13 -11.41 31.55
C ASP A 577 35.15 -12.45 32.11
N LYS A 578 33.89 -12.06 32.38
CA LYS A 578 32.84 -12.98 32.83
C LYS A 578 32.54 -13.98 31.73
N VAL A 579 32.59 -15.27 32.07
CA VAL A 579 32.17 -16.35 31.19
C VAL A 579 30.65 -16.28 31.01
N LEU A 580 30.20 -16.08 29.77
CA LEU A 580 28.78 -16.10 29.41
C LEU A 580 28.36 -17.42 28.77
N PHE A 581 29.28 -18.11 28.09
CA PHE A 581 29.01 -19.42 27.51
C PHE A 581 30.05 -20.41 28.02
N PRO A 582 29.63 -21.51 28.67
CA PRO A 582 30.55 -22.55 29.06
C PRO A 582 31.20 -23.16 27.82
N GLY A 583 32.42 -23.64 27.97
CA GLY A 583 33.07 -24.45 26.95
C GLY A 583 32.46 -25.85 26.90
N ASP A 584 32.37 -26.43 25.71
CA ASP A 584 32.08 -27.85 25.49
C ASP A 584 33.13 -28.39 24.52
N GLY A 585 34.19 -28.97 25.07
CA GLY A 585 35.39 -29.38 24.31
C GLY A 585 36.31 -28.25 23.82
N GLY A 586 35.93 -26.97 24.00
CA GLY A 586 36.72 -25.79 23.65
C GLY A 586 36.75 -24.72 24.74
N ALA A 587 37.46 -23.61 24.50
CA ALA A 587 37.58 -22.52 25.47
C ALA A 587 36.21 -21.83 25.71
N PRO A 588 35.86 -21.49 26.96
CA PRO A 588 34.63 -20.75 27.28
C PRO A 588 34.62 -19.39 26.57
N VAL A 589 33.43 -18.83 26.37
CA VAL A 589 33.26 -17.53 25.71
C VAL A 589 32.91 -16.47 26.77
N THR A 590 33.69 -15.40 26.78
CA THR A 590 33.55 -14.28 27.71
C THR A 590 32.59 -13.20 27.21
N LYS A 591 32.16 -12.29 28.10
CA LYS A 591 31.40 -11.10 27.72
C LYS A 591 32.19 -10.21 26.74
N ARG A 592 33.51 -10.09 26.90
CA ARG A 592 34.38 -9.32 25.99
C ARG A 592 34.27 -9.83 24.56
N GLU A 593 34.30 -11.14 24.37
CA GLU A 593 34.16 -11.75 23.04
C GLU A 593 32.77 -11.50 22.45
N LEU A 594 31.71 -11.57 23.26
CA LEU A 594 30.35 -11.23 22.81
C LEU A 594 30.23 -9.76 22.39
N VAL A 595 30.85 -8.85 23.14
CA VAL A 595 30.90 -7.41 22.83
C VAL A 595 31.68 -7.16 21.53
N ARG A 596 32.88 -7.75 21.40
CA ARG A 596 33.69 -7.69 20.19
C ARG A 596 32.90 -8.18 18.97
N TYR A 597 32.25 -9.34 19.08
CA TYR A 597 31.46 -9.90 17.99
C TYR A 597 30.36 -8.95 17.51
N HIS A 598 29.57 -8.39 18.43
CA HIS A 598 28.51 -7.45 18.09
C HIS A 598 29.06 -6.17 17.44
N ALA A 599 30.22 -5.70 17.90
CA ALA A 599 30.88 -4.55 17.31
C ALA A 599 31.35 -4.81 15.88
N CYS A 600 31.85 -6.00 15.57
CA CYS A 600 32.33 -6.36 14.23
C CYS A 600 31.20 -6.74 13.26
N VAL A 601 30.18 -7.47 13.73
CA VAL A 601 29.09 -7.97 12.89
C VAL A 601 28.02 -6.93 12.57
N ALA A 602 28.07 -5.76 13.21
CA ALA A 602 27.08 -4.70 13.09
C ALA A 602 26.68 -4.34 11.63
N PRO A 603 27.61 -4.21 10.66
CA PRO A 603 27.24 -3.90 9.27
C PRO A 603 26.34 -4.94 8.60
N PHE A 604 26.42 -6.19 9.07
CA PHE A 604 25.66 -7.32 8.55
C PHE A 604 24.37 -7.53 9.35
N LEU A 605 24.41 -7.33 10.66
CA LEU A 605 23.24 -7.52 11.55
C LEU A 605 22.24 -6.35 11.49
N LEU A 606 22.70 -5.11 11.51
CA LEU A 606 21.85 -3.90 11.59
C LEU A 606 20.79 -3.82 10.47
N PRO A 607 21.07 -4.19 9.20
CA PRO A 607 20.05 -4.24 8.16
C PRO A 607 18.79 -5.03 8.51
N TYR A 608 18.93 -6.08 9.33
CA TYR A 608 17.81 -6.93 9.77
C TYR A 608 17.07 -6.37 10.97
N LEU A 609 17.63 -5.37 11.65
CA LEU A 609 17.06 -4.69 12.82
C LEU A 609 16.51 -3.30 12.47
N ALA A 610 16.90 -2.75 11.32
CA ALA A 610 16.62 -1.40 10.91
C ALA A 610 15.11 -1.07 10.96
N GLY A 611 14.77 -0.12 11.84
CA GLY A 611 13.40 0.35 12.03
C GLY A 611 12.47 -0.64 12.72
N ARG A 612 12.99 -1.67 13.39
CA ARG A 612 12.17 -2.73 14.01
C ARG A 612 12.24 -2.67 15.53
N PRO A 613 11.09 -2.78 16.22
CA PRO A 613 11.08 -3.11 17.64
C PRO A 613 11.80 -4.45 17.89
N VAL A 614 12.59 -4.54 18.95
CA VAL A 614 13.40 -5.73 19.28
C VAL A 614 13.06 -6.25 20.67
N ASN A 615 12.71 -7.53 20.75
CA ASN A 615 12.62 -8.29 21.99
C ASN A 615 13.99 -8.91 22.32
N LEU A 616 14.36 -8.94 23.60
CA LEU A 616 15.64 -9.46 24.05
C LEU A 616 15.44 -10.74 24.86
N HIS A 617 16.34 -11.71 24.68
CA HIS A 617 16.51 -12.81 25.63
C HIS A 617 17.86 -12.69 26.32
N ARG A 618 17.83 -12.45 27.65
CA ARG A 618 18.99 -12.02 28.42
C ARG A 618 19.50 -13.11 29.34
N TYR A 619 20.83 -13.16 29.46
CA TYR A 619 21.58 -14.05 30.34
C TYR A 619 22.69 -13.26 31.06
N PRO A 620 22.36 -12.35 32.00
CA PRO A 620 23.35 -11.56 32.69
C PRO A 620 24.39 -12.41 33.44
N ASP A 621 23.99 -13.61 33.87
CA ASP A 621 24.82 -14.60 34.58
C ASP A 621 25.34 -15.75 33.73
N GLY A 622 25.25 -15.61 32.41
CA GLY A 622 25.66 -16.62 31.47
C GLY A 622 24.61 -17.72 31.25
N THR A 623 24.82 -18.48 30.20
CA THR A 623 23.88 -19.46 29.61
C THR A 623 23.77 -20.77 30.40
N ALA A 624 24.64 -20.98 31.40
CA ALA A 624 24.51 -22.09 32.34
C ALA A 624 23.35 -21.89 33.33
N ARG A 625 22.80 -20.67 33.43
CA ARG A 625 21.60 -20.35 34.20
C ARG A 625 20.44 -19.98 33.27
N ALA A 626 19.22 -20.08 33.79
CA ALA A 626 18.04 -19.67 33.03
C ALA A 626 18.11 -18.19 32.67
N GLY A 627 17.88 -17.88 31.39
CA GLY A 627 17.69 -16.53 30.90
C GLY A 627 16.25 -16.04 31.13
N PHE A 628 16.00 -14.78 30.77
CA PHE A 628 14.66 -14.20 30.82
C PHE A 628 14.40 -13.28 29.63
N TRP A 629 13.13 -13.19 29.24
CA TRP A 629 12.67 -12.29 28.18
C TRP A 629 12.52 -10.86 28.71
N GLN A 630 13.00 -9.90 27.92
CA GLN A 630 12.82 -8.49 28.21
C GLN A 630 12.38 -7.77 26.94
N LYS A 631 11.27 -7.04 27.04
CA LYS A 631 10.73 -6.20 25.97
C LYS A 631 10.87 -4.72 26.33
N GLU A 632 10.51 -4.38 27.56
CA GLU A 632 10.56 -3.01 28.08
C GLU A 632 11.99 -2.47 28.17
N VAL A 633 12.17 -1.26 27.64
CA VAL A 633 13.39 -0.46 27.81
C VAL A 633 13.50 -0.04 29.27
N PRO A 634 14.60 -0.38 29.98
CA PRO A 634 14.75 -0.03 31.38
C PRO A 634 15.07 1.46 31.56
N ASP A 635 14.71 2.04 32.71
CA ASP A 635 14.91 3.47 32.99
C ASP A 635 16.38 3.92 32.94
N HIS A 636 17.32 3.03 33.25
CA HIS A 636 18.75 3.30 33.20
C HIS A 636 19.35 3.11 31.79
N ALA A 637 18.55 2.75 30.78
CA ALA A 637 19.01 2.72 29.41
C ALA A 637 19.45 4.12 28.97
N PRO A 638 20.64 4.27 28.34
CA PRO A 638 21.08 5.56 27.83
C PRO A 638 20.01 6.23 26.97
N THR A 639 19.84 7.54 27.13
CA THR A 639 18.83 8.34 26.41
C THR A 639 19.06 8.36 24.89
N TRP A 640 20.28 8.10 24.44
CA TRP A 640 20.62 8.01 23.02
C TRP A 640 20.20 6.69 22.38
N LEU A 641 19.85 5.65 23.16
CA LEU A 641 19.28 4.43 22.58
C LEU A 641 17.89 4.75 22.05
N ARG A 642 17.71 4.52 20.75
CA ARG A 642 16.41 4.68 20.12
C ARG A 642 15.41 3.69 20.72
N ARG A 643 14.23 4.22 21.02
CA ARG A 643 13.10 3.46 21.53
C ARG A 643 11.85 3.83 20.74
N TRP A 644 10.92 2.90 20.66
CA TRP A 644 9.59 3.13 20.14
C TRP A 644 8.58 2.95 21.24
N HIS A 645 7.72 3.95 21.40
CA HIS A 645 6.57 3.90 22.30
C HIS A 645 5.41 3.24 21.55
N ASN A 646 4.90 2.13 22.08
CA ASN A 646 3.74 1.45 21.55
C ASN A 646 2.46 2.24 21.91
N PRO A 647 1.80 2.93 20.95
CA PRO A 647 0.63 3.74 21.26
C PRO A 647 -0.60 2.90 21.64
N GLU A 648 -0.57 1.59 21.36
CA GLU A 648 -1.66 0.65 21.63
C GLU A 648 -1.49 -0.10 22.96
N ALA A 649 -0.41 0.16 23.72
CA ALA A 649 -0.14 -0.58 24.94
C ALA A 649 -1.00 -0.11 26.12
N GLU A 650 -1.71 -1.05 26.74
CA GLU A 650 -2.40 -0.84 28.00
C GLU A 650 -1.40 -0.63 29.17
N PRO A 651 -1.81 -0.05 30.32
CA PRO A 651 -0.89 0.29 31.41
C PRO A 651 -0.04 -0.84 31.97
N ASP A 652 -0.49 -2.10 31.86
CA ASP A 652 0.22 -3.31 32.29
C ASP A 652 1.01 -4.00 31.18
N GLU A 653 0.95 -3.48 29.95
CA GLU A 653 1.70 -3.98 28.81
C GLU A 653 3.05 -3.26 28.62
N THR A 654 3.88 -3.82 27.74
CA THR A 654 5.15 -3.18 27.37
C THR A 654 4.88 -1.91 26.57
N GLN A 655 5.36 -0.79 27.09
CA GLN A 655 5.19 0.55 26.55
C GLN A 655 6.33 0.92 25.61
N ASN A 656 7.58 0.67 26.00
CA ASN A 656 8.75 1.07 25.21
C ASN A 656 9.55 -0.15 24.75
N TYR A 657 9.74 -0.25 23.44
CA TYR A 657 10.60 -1.27 22.83
C TYR A 657 11.91 -0.66 22.34
N PHE A 658 12.99 -1.43 22.37
CA PHE A 658 14.25 -1.04 21.74
C PHE A 658 14.12 -1.01 20.23
N VAL A 659 14.76 -0.03 19.58
CA VAL A 659 15.00 0.00 18.13
C VAL A 659 16.50 0.13 17.93
N LEU A 660 17.13 -0.90 17.37
CA LEU A 660 18.60 -0.99 17.30
C LEU A 660 19.09 -0.53 15.93
N ASP A 661 19.78 0.61 15.88
CA ASP A 661 20.19 1.27 14.63
C ASP A 661 21.68 1.65 14.59
N SER A 662 22.49 1.16 15.53
CA SER A 662 23.93 1.40 15.59
C SER A 662 24.73 0.26 16.24
N THR A 663 26.01 0.17 15.87
CA THR A 663 27.07 -0.65 16.46
C THR A 663 27.18 -0.41 17.96
N ALA A 664 27.13 0.85 18.40
CA ALA A 664 27.13 1.20 19.82
C ALA A 664 25.90 0.62 20.56
N ALA A 665 24.71 0.65 19.94
CA ALA A 665 23.52 0.04 20.51
C ALA A 665 23.69 -1.48 20.66
N LEU A 666 24.23 -2.16 19.63
CA LEU A 666 24.50 -3.60 19.68
C LEU A 666 25.54 -3.97 20.76
N VAL A 667 26.60 -3.17 20.89
CA VAL A 667 27.61 -3.32 21.96
C VAL A 667 26.99 -3.15 23.33
N TRP A 668 26.09 -2.16 23.49
CA TRP A 668 25.34 -2.00 24.74
C TRP A 668 24.48 -3.23 25.04
N MET A 669 23.77 -3.77 24.06
CA MET A 669 22.96 -4.99 24.22
C MET A 669 23.82 -6.17 24.70
N ALA A 670 24.98 -6.39 24.08
CA ALA A 670 25.93 -7.43 24.48
C ALA A 670 26.44 -7.23 25.91
N ASN A 671 26.84 -6.00 26.28
CA ASN A 671 27.27 -5.66 27.63
C ASN A 671 26.15 -5.83 28.67
N TYR A 672 24.92 -5.55 28.26
CA TYR A 672 23.67 -5.74 29.02
C TYR A 672 23.28 -7.22 29.13
N GLY A 673 24.02 -8.14 28.50
CA GLY A 673 23.79 -9.58 28.56
C GLY A 673 22.62 -10.06 27.70
N ALA A 674 22.19 -9.28 26.72
CA ALA A 674 21.26 -9.76 25.69
C ALA A 674 22.04 -10.65 24.71
N ILE A 675 21.69 -11.93 24.68
CA ILE A 675 22.35 -12.92 23.82
C ILE A 675 21.56 -13.08 22.52
N GLU A 676 20.24 -13.28 22.63
CA GLU A 676 19.37 -13.40 21.46
C GLU A 676 18.62 -12.09 21.22
N LEU A 677 18.67 -11.61 19.98
CA LEU A 677 17.96 -10.44 19.50
C LEU A 677 16.81 -10.90 18.60
N HIS A 678 15.59 -10.46 18.94
CA HIS A 678 14.37 -10.87 18.27
C HIS A 678 13.61 -9.68 17.68
N PRO A 679 13.96 -9.22 16.46
CA PRO A 679 13.26 -8.14 15.80
C PRO A 679 11.86 -8.57 15.35
N TRP A 680 10.93 -7.62 15.37
CA TRP A 680 9.63 -7.80 14.72
C TRP A 680 9.80 -7.88 13.20
N THR A 681 8.90 -8.62 12.53
CA THR A 681 8.93 -8.72 11.06
C THR A 681 8.30 -7.51 10.37
N SER A 682 7.61 -6.65 11.10
CA SER A 682 7.15 -5.32 10.68
C SER A 682 8.18 -4.24 11.05
N ARG A 683 8.08 -3.08 10.39
CA ARG A 683 8.93 -1.91 10.63
C ARG A 683 8.07 -0.74 11.10
N LEU A 684 8.68 0.22 11.76
CA LEU A 684 8.06 1.50 12.07
C LEU A 684 7.90 2.35 10.80
N PRO A 685 6.82 3.14 10.69
CA PRO A 685 5.75 3.28 11.68
C PRO A 685 4.70 2.14 11.64
N ASP A 686 4.63 1.37 10.56
CA ASP A 686 3.57 0.39 10.30
C ASP A 686 3.79 -0.99 10.95
N VAL A 687 3.70 -1.04 12.28
CA VAL A 687 3.97 -2.27 13.07
C VAL A 687 3.03 -3.45 12.80
N HIS A 688 1.88 -3.23 12.15
CA HIS A 688 0.91 -4.27 11.77
C HIS A 688 1.14 -4.85 10.37
N GLN A 689 2.05 -4.25 9.60
CA GLN A 689 2.38 -4.69 8.26
C GLN A 689 3.77 -5.33 8.24
N PRO A 690 3.87 -6.68 8.23
CA PRO A 690 5.14 -7.34 8.08
C PRO A 690 5.79 -7.00 6.73
N THR A 691 7.11 -7.05 6.72
CA THR A 691 7.97 -6.89 5.53
C THR A 691 8.72 -8.18 5.21
N TRP A 692 8.42 -9.24 5.97
CA TRP A 692 8.89 -10.61 5.76
C TRP A 692 7.74 -11.58 6.00
N ALA A 693 7.60 -12.56 5.11
CA ALA A 693 6.94 -13.82 5.40
C ALA A 693 8.00 -14.87 5.75
N LEU A 694 7.75 -15.67 6.77
CA LEU A 694 8.74 -16.59 7.36
C LEU A 694 8.25 -18.02 7.33
N ILE A 695 9.12 -18.91 6.87
CA ILE A 695 8.94 -20.35 6.99
C ILE A 695 9.92 -20.82 8.08
N ASP A 696 9.40 -21.37 9.17
CA ASP A 696 10.20 -21.90 10.28
C ASP A 696 10.06 -23.42 10.35
N ILE A 697 11.17 -24.13 10.15
CA ILE A 697 11.25 -25.58 10.18
C ILE A 697 11.84 -25.99 11.53
N ASP A 698 10.97 -26.27 12.50
CA ASP A 698 11.37 -26.66 13.86
C ASP A 698 11.32 -28.19 14.03
N PRO A 699 12.48 -28.87 14.20
CA PRO A 699 12.50 -30.31 14.35
C PRO A 699 12.01 -30.75 15.74
N GLY A 700 11.13 -31.75 15.75
CA GLY A 700 10.88 -32.54 16.95
C GLY A 700 12.06 -33.48 17.27
N PRO A 701 12.08 -34.11 18.46
CA PRO A 701 13.18 -34.98 18.89
C PRO A 701 13.45 -36.20 18.01
N ALA A 702 12.51 -36.61 17.16
CA ALA A 702 12.67 -37.74 16.25
C ALA A 702 13.16 -37.34 14.85
N VAL A 703 13.29 -36.03 14.57
CA VAL A 703 13.68 -35.50 13.26
C VAL A 703 15.11 -34.99 13.31
N GLY A 704 15.98 -35.61 12.51
CA GLY A 704 17.38 -35.22 12.41
C GLY A 704 17.57 -33.97 11.55
N PHE A 705 18.76 -33.36 11.61
CA PHE A 705 19.05 -32.18 10.80
C PHE A 705 19.02 -32.48 9.29
N ALA A 706 19.41 -33.68 8.86
CA ALA A 706 19.30 -34.10 7.46
C ALA A 706 17.85 -34.09 6.94
N ASP A 707 16.88 -34.41 7.79
CA ASP A 707 15.45 -34.32 7.46
C ASP A 707 14.99 -32.86 7.37
N VAL A 708 15.48 -31.99 8.27
CA VAL A 708 15.25 -30.54 8.19
C VAL A 708 15.77 -29.97 6.87
N LEU A 709 16.99 -30.35 6.45
CA LEU A 709 17.53 -29.96 5.14
C LEU A 709 16.69 -30.48 3.99
N THR A 710 16.15 -31.69 4.11
CA THR A 710 15.23 -32.25 3.10
C THR A 710 13.97 -31.40 2.97
N LEU A 711 13.34 -30.99 4.09
CA LEU A 711 12.19 -30.09 4.07
C LEU A 711 12.57 -28.71 3.50
N ALA A 712 13.71 -28.15 3.87
CA ALA A 712 14.19 -26.86 3.36
C ALA A 712 14.40 -26.88 1.82
N ARG A 713 14.95 -27.97 1.28
CA ARG A 713 15.09 -28.16 -0.18
C ARG A 713 13.75 -28.30 -0.90
N LEU A 714 12.73 -28.86 -0.25
CA LEU A 714 11.38 -28.88 -0.82
C LEU A 714 10.78 -27.47 -0.89
N TYR A 715 11.00 -26.64 0.13
CA TYR A 715 10.64 -25.22 0.04
C TYR A 715 11.44 -24.49 -1.05
N ARG A 716 12.75 -24.77 -1.22
CA ARG A 716 13.54 -24.23 -2.34
C ARG A 716 12.85 -24.51 -3.68
N ALA A 717 12.47 -25.76 -3.91
CA ALA A 717 11.81 -26.17 -5.16
C ALA A 717 10.44 -25.52 -5.33
N ALA A 718 9.63 -25.44 -4.26
CA ALA A 718 8.31 -24.81 -4.31
C ALA A 718 8.40 -23.30 -4.57
N LEU A 719 9.31 -22.59 -3.90
CA LEU A 719 9.51 -21.15 -4.07
C LEU A 719 10.06 -20.82 -5.46
N ALA A 720 10.99 -21.63 -5.98
CA ALA A 720 11.49 -21.50 -7.34
C ALA A 720 10.38 -21.72 -8.40
N HIS A 721 9.48 -22.68 -8.17
CA HIS A 721 8.33 -22.90 -9.05
C HIS A 721 7.36 -21.70 -9.07
N LEU A 722 7.25 -21.01 -7.93
CA LEU A 722 6.37 -19.86 -7.74
C LEU A 722 7.00 -18.53 -8.15
N ASP A 723 8.26 -18.53 -8.61
CA ASP A 723 9.05 -17.32 -8.90
C ASP A 723 9.14 -16.37 -7.69
N VAL A 724 9.38 -16.94 -6.50
CA VAL A 724 9.47 -16.23 -5.22
C VAL A 724 10.91 -16.21 -4.76
N ASP A 725 11.50 -15.01 -4.66
CA ASP A 725 12.82 -14.82 -4.06
C ASP A 725 12.73 -15.06 -2.55
N ALA A 726 13.69 -15.81 -2.03
CA ALA A 726 13.82 -16.13 -0.62
C ALA A 726 15.25 -16.63 -0.34
N ALA A 727 15.68 -16.61 0.93
CA ALA A 727 16.94 -17.25 1.30
C ALA A 727 16.85 -17.92 2.69
N PRO A 728 17.55 -19.06 2.88
CA PRO A 728 17.58 -19.77 4.13
C PRO A 728 18.62 -19.21 5.12
N LYS A 729 18.42 -19.54 6.41
CA LYS A 729 19.41 -19.42 7.46
C LYS A 729 19.30 -20.60 8.42
N VAL A 730 20.43 -21.07 8.94
CA VAL A 730 20.41 -21.97 10.09
C VAL A 730 20.08 -21.16 11.34
N THR A 731 19.35 -21.78 12.27
CA THR A 731 18.97 -21.09 13.51
C THR A 731 20.11 -20.98 14.52
N GLY A 732 21.22 -21.71 14.37
CA GLY A 732 22.23 -21.85 15.43
C GLY A 732 21.85 -22.87 16.52
N LYS A 733 20.73 -23.60 16.34
CA LYS A 733 20.29 -24.68 17.24
C LYS A 733 19.98 -25.96 16.47
N ARG A 734 18.73 -26.19 16.07
CA ARG A 734 18.31 -27.44 15.39
C ARG A 734 17.57 -27.21 14.07
N GLY A 735 16.91 -26.05 13.92
CA GLY A 735 16.05 -25.76 12.77
C GLY A 735 16.70 -24.88 11.70
N VAL A 736 15.94 -24.69 10.62
CA VAL A 736 16.23 -23.78 9.49
C VAL A 736 15.06 -22.82 9.34
N GLN A 737 15.35 -21.57 9.02
CA GLN A 737 14.36 -20.55 8.69
C GLN A 737 14.57 -20.07 7.27
N ILE A 738 13.49 -19.83 6.53
CA ILE A 738 13.54 -19.25 5.18
C ILE A 738 12.79 -17.93 5.21
N TRP A 739 13.47 -16.89 4.73
CA TRP A 739 13.01 -15.50 4.78
C TRP A 739 12.58 -15.07 3.39
N VAL A 740 11.31 -14.67 3.27
CA VAL A 740 10.68 -14.23 2.03
C VAL A 740 10.38 -12.74 2.17
N PRO A 741 11.06 -11.85 1.42
CA PRO A 741 10.73 -10.44 1.44
C PRO A 741 9.34 -10.23 0.84
N ILE A 742 8.60 -9.26 1.36
CA ILE A 742 7.27 -8.91 0.86
C ILE A 742 7.14 -7.40 0.73
N ALA A 743 6.36 -6.96 -0.25
CA ALA A 743 6.01 -5.56 -0.42
C ALA A 743 5.14 -5.07 0.76
N ASP A 744 5.04 -3.75 0.91
CA ASP A 744 4.16 -3.16 1.92
C ASP A 744 2.68 -3.47 1.59
N GLY A 745 1.83 -3.47 2.61
CA GLY A 745 0.38 -3.73 2.49
C GLY A 745 -0.08 -5.15 2.82
N TYR A 746 0.83 -6.11 3.07
CA TYR A 746 0.45 -7.40 3.64
C TYR A 746 0.16 -7.27 5.13
N THR A 747 -0.84 -8.00 5.63
CA THR A 747 -1.08 -8.18 7.07
C THR A 747 -0.36 -9.45 7.59
N PHE A 748 -0.25 -9.57 8.90
CA PHE A 748 0.20 -10.81 9.54
C PHE A 748 -0.69 -12.01 9.18
N ASP A 749 -2.00 -11.80 9.01
CA ASP A 749 -2.91 -12.87 8.61
C ASP A 749 -2.68 -13.33 7.17
N ASP A 750 -2.39 -12.40 6.24
CA ASP A 750 -2.08 -12.73 4.86
C ASP A 750 -0.81 -13.59 4.76
N THR A 751 0.25 -13.15 5.43
CA THR A 751 1.54 -13.89 5.44
C THR A 751 1.40 -15.24 6.12
N ARG A 752 0.70 -15.31 7.25
CA ARG A 752 0.39 -16.56 7.95
C ARG A 752 -0.38 -17.54 7.08
N ALA A 753 -1.45 -17.07 6.42
CA ALA A 753 -2.29 -17.91 5.57
C ALA A 753 -1.54 -18.42 4.34
N TRP A 754 -0.71 -17.56 3.73
CA TRP A 754 0.12 -17.94 2.59
C TRP A 754 1.17 -18.98 2.97
N VAL A 755 1.93 -18.73 4.05
CA VAL A 755 2.93 -19.68 4.55
C VAL A 755 2.26 -20.98 5.00
N GLU A 756 1.09 -20.94 5.61
CA GLU A 756 0.34 -22.15 6.00
C GLU A 756 0.02 -23.01 4.78
N LYS A 757 -0.57 -22.42 3.73
CA LYS A 757 -0.91 -23.16 2.49
C LYS A 757 0.33 -23.78 1.85
N LEU A 758 1.40 -22.99 1.70
CA LEU A 758 2.66 -23.47 1.16
C LEU A 758 3.24 -24.62 2.00
N SER A 759 3.23 -24.46 3.33
CA SER A 759 3.73 -25.46 4.26
C SER A 759 2.93 -26.75 4.21
N ARG A 760 1.60 -26.66 4.09
CA ARG A 760 0.73 -27.84 3.94
C ARG A 760 1.02 -28.59 2.64
N ALA A 761 1.22 -27.87 1.53
CA ALA A 761 1.60 -28.48 0.26
C ALA A 761 2.97 -29.18 0.34
N VAL A 762 3.98 -28.53 0.93
CA VAL A 762 5.31 -29.14 1.14
C VAL A 762 5.24 -30.35 2.09
N GLY A 763 4.52 -30.23 3.20
CA GLY A 763 4.38 -31.29 4.18
C GLY A 763 3.63 -32.53 3.68
N GLN A 764 2.79 -32.39 2.64
CA GLN A 764 2.14 -33.54 1.98
C GLN A 764 3.12 -34.42 1.19
N ILE A 765 4.29 -33.89 0.80
CA ILE A 765 5.32 -34.66 0.08
C ILE A 765 6.07 -35.61 1.02
N ARG A 766 6.29 -35.18 2.27
CA ARG A 766 6.98 -35.95 3.33
C ARG A 766 6.15 -35.97 4.62
N PRO A 767 4.94 -36.57 4.62
CA PRO A 767 4.03 -36.54 5.75
C PRO A 767 4.57 -37.27 6.99
N GLU A 768 5.51 -38.20 6.80
CA GLU A 768 6.18 -38.92 7.88
C GLU A 768 7.18 -38.07 8.66
N LEU A 769 7.58 -36.90 8.13
CA LEU A 769 8.50 -35.97 8.80
C LEU A 769 7.77 -34.83 9.53
N VAL A 770 6.48 -34.61 9.28
CA VAL A 770 5.74 -33.40 9.68
C VAL A 770 4.54 -33.74 10.55
N SER A 771 4.34 -33.00 11.63
CA SER A 771 3.11 -33.04 12.44
C SER A 771 2.42 -31.68 12.48
N TRP A 772 1.10 -31.70 12.30
CA TRP A 772 0.22 -30.54 12.41
C TRP A 772 -0.40 -30.38 13.81
N GLU A 773 -0.09 -31.29 14.73
CA GLU A 773 -0.62 -31.28 16.09
C GLU A 773 -0.13 -30.06 16.88
N TRP A 774 -1.06 -29.39 17.56
CA TRP A 774 -0.74 -28.19 18.34
C TRP A 774 0.06 -28.52 19.59
N HIS A 775 -0.29 -29.59 20.30
CA HIS A 775 0.38 -29.98 21.55
C HIS A 775 1.61 -30.84 21.27
N THR A 776 2.74 -30.49 21.89
CA THR A 776 4.06 -31.09 21.64
C THR A 776 4.13 -32.58 22.01
N ASP A 777 3.40 -33.00 23.03
CA ASP A 777 3.21 -34.40 23.45
C ASP A 777 2.51 -35.27 22.39
N ARG A 778 1.66 -34.66 21.56
CA ARG A 778 0.91 -35.36 20.48
C ARG A 778 1.63 -35.38 19.14
N ARG A 779 2.72 -34.62 18.99
CA ARG A 779 3.49 -34.53 17.72
C ARG A 779 4.32 -35.78 17.41
N ARG A 780 4.40 -36.75 18.34
CA ARG A 780 5.20 -37.99 18.21
C ARG A 780 6.67 -37.77 17.82
N GLY A 781 7.20 -36.61 18.17
CA GLY A 781 8.59 -36.24 17.87
C GLY A 781 8.87 -35.72 16.46
N LEU A 782 7.84 -35.55 15.60
CA LEU A 782 7.98 -35.05 14.23
C LEU A 782 8.20 -33.53 14.17
N ALA A 783 8.64 -33.02 13.01
CA ALA A 783 8.89 -31.59 12.80
C ALA A 783 7.59 -30.79 12.66
N ARG A 784 7.65 -29.51 13.03
CA ARG A 784 6.60 -28.53 12.79
C ARG A 784 7.07 -27.55 11.72
N LEU A 785 6.23 -27.38 10.71
CA LEU A 785 6.34 -26.29 9.74
C LEU A 785 5.55 -25.11 10.31
N ASP A 786 6.22 -24.30 11.14
CA ASP A 786 5.57 -23.36 12.04
C ASP A 786 5.22 -22.03 11.35
N TYR A 787 4.15 -22.04 10.57
CA TYR A 787 3.60 -20.83 9.96
C TYR A 787 3.10 -19.79 10.99
N THR A 788 2.93 -20.18 12.27
CA THR A 788 2.44 -19.28 13.33
C THR A 788 3.47 -18.26 13.82
N GLN A 789 4.71 -18.36 13.33
CA GLN A 789 5.73 -17.32 13.50
C GLN A 789 5.38 -16.02 12.76
N ASN A 790 4.48 -16.08 11.77
CA ASN A 790 3.94 -14.91 11.06
C ASN A 790 2.82 -14.25 11.87
N ALA A 791 3.17 -13.70 13.03
CA ALA A 791 2.25 -12.92 13.86
C ALA A 791 2.98 -11.78 14.56
N ILE A 792 2.24 -10.75 14.95
CA ILE A 792 2.80 -9.60 15.65
C ILE A 792 3.48 -10.02 16.95
N ASN A 793 4.59 -9.36 17.29
CA ASN A 793 5.34 -9.59 18.52
C ASN A 793 5.84 -11.04 18.73
N LYS A 794 5.93 -11.85 17.67
CA LYS A 794 6.53 -13.19 17.74
C LYS A 794 8.05 -13.14 17.86
N THR A 795 8.60 -14.14 18.55
CA THR A 795 10.03 -14.20 18.89
C THR A 795 10.82 -14.91 17.80
N LEU A 796 11.42 -14.12 16.90
CA LEU A 796 12.22 -14.60 15.77
C LEU A 796 13.69 -14.23 15.94
N VAL A 797 14.60 -15.19 16.00
CA VAL A 797 16.03 -14.85 16.15
C VAL A 797 16.57 -14.18 14.88
N ALA A 798 17.18 -13.01 15.03
CA ALA A 798 17.76 -12.27 13.90
C ALA A 798 18.89 -13.06 13.22
N PRO A 799 19.08 -12.90 11.89
CA PRO A 799 20.34 -13.24 11.24
C PRO A 799 21.52 -12.68 12.02
N PHE A 800 22.61 -13.43 12.15
CA PHE A 800 23.81 -13.10 12.91
C PHE A 800 23.64 -12.99 14.44
N SER A 801 22.46 -13.20 15.01
CA SER A 801 22.29 -13.22 16.47
C SER A 801 22.87 -14.51 17.09
N PRO A 802 23.64 -14.41 18.18
CA PRO A 802 24.14 -15.58 18.92
C PRO A 802 23.01 -16.37 19.59
N ARG A 803 23.27 -17.65 19.88
CA ARG A 803 22.35 -18.57 20.57
C ARG A 803 22.93 -19.02 21.91
N PRO A 804 22.09 -19.26 22.94
CA PRO A 804 22.52 -19.63 24.28
C PRO A 804 22.89 -21.12 24.34
N ALA A 805 23.99 -21.49 23.71
CA ALA A 805 24.54 -22.83 23.70
C ALA A 805 26.08 -22.78 23.78
N PRO A 806 26.75 -23.88 24.18
CA PRO A 806 28.21 -23.91 24.25
C PRO A 806 28.87 -23.47 22.95
N GLY A 807 29.95 -22.69 23.05
CA GLY A 807 30.64 -22.10 21.90
C GLY A 807 29.94 -20.91 21.25
N ALA A 808 28.75 -20.50 21.72
CA ALA A 808 27.97 -19.37 21.20
C ALA A 808 27.70 -19.48 19.68
N PRO A 809 26.95 -20.50 19.23
CA PRO A 809 26.58 -20.64 17.83
C PRO A 809 25.72 -19.46 17.36
N VAL A 810 25.75 -19.17 16.07
CA VAL A 810 25.15 -18.00 15.45
C VAL A 810 24.04 -18.44 14.49
N SER A 811 22.95 -17.68 14.45
CA SER A 811 21.93 -17.81 13.42
C SER A 811 22.47 -17.32 12.06
N MET A 812 23.14 -18.18 11.31
CA MET A 812 23.90 -17.81 10.10
C MET A 812 23.07 -17.89 8.81
N THR A 813 23.18 -16.87 7.95
CA THR A 813 22.56 -16.82 6.61
C THR A 813 23.25 -17.75 5.63
N LEU A 814 22.50 -18.28 4.66
CA LEU A 814 22.99 -19.28 3.72
C LEU A 814 22.50 -18.99 2.30
N ALA A 815 23.35 -19.27 1.32
CA ALA A 815 22.90 -19.46 -0.05
C ALA A 815 22.12 -20.78 -0.17
N TRP A 816 21.23 -20.87 -1.17
CA TRP A 816 20.44 -22.08 -1.38
C TRP A 816 21.27 -23.34 -1.65
N ASP A 817 22.43 -23.19 -2.30
CA ASP A 817 23.33 -24.30 -2.63
C ASP A 817 24.08 -24.83 -1.40
N GLU A 818 24.25 -24.00 -0.36
CA GLU A 818 24.87 -24.45 0.90
C GLU A 818 24.01 -25.46 1.65
N LEU A 819 22.71 -25.55 1.36
CA LEU A 819 21.86 -26.61 1.90
C LEU A 819 22.31 -27.99 1.42
N ASP A 820 23.05 -28.09 0.31
CA ASP A 820 23.54 -29.33 -0.28
C ASP A 820 24.93 -29.75 0.25
N ASP A 821 25.54 -28.94 1.13
CA ASP A 821 26.80 -29.28 1.81
C ASP A 821 26.59 -30.44 2.82
N PRO A 822 27.28 -31.59 2.65
CA PRO A 822 27.13 -32.74 3.53
C PRO A 822 27.62 -32.48 4.96
N ASP A 823 28.51 -31.50 5.15
CA ASP A 823 29.09 -31.13 6.45
C ASP A 823 28.33 -29.97 7.12
N LEU A 824 27.22 -29.51 6.53
CA LEU A 824 26.39 -28.47 7.12
C LEU A 824 25.81 -28.97 8.45
N ARG A 825 26.04 -28.18 9.50
CA ARG A 825 25.44 -28.35 10.83
C ARG A 825 24.72 -27.08 11.24
N PRO A 826 23.64 -27.16 12.04
CA PRO A 826 22.85 -26.00 12.42
C PRO A 826 23.62 -25.01 13.31
N ASP A 827 24.69 -25.47 13.97
CA ASP A 827 25.54 -24.75 14.90
C ASP A 827 26.99 -24.57 14.37
N ARG A 828 27.20 -24.78 13.06
CA ARG A 828 28.53 -24.77 12.43
C ARG A 828 29.31 -23.48 12.69
N TRP A 829 28.63 -22.34 12.67
CA TRP A 829 29.25 -21.03 12.88
C TRP A 829 28.98 -20.52 14.28
N THR A 830 30.03 -20.03 14.91
CA THR A 830 30.02 -19.42 16.25
C THR A 830 30.42 -17.97 16.15
N ILE A 831 30.30 -17.20 17.24
CA ILE A 831 30.79 -15.82 17.25
C ILE A 831 32.28 -15.68 16.90
N ARG A 832 33.07 -16.76 17.03
CA ARG A 832 34.50 -16.80 16.70
C ARG A 832 34.80 -17.08 15.23
N THR A 833 33.86 -17.69 14.50
CA THR A 833 34.08 -18.21 13.13
C THR A 833 33.09 -17.65 12.11
N ALA A 834 32.03 -16.99 12.58
CA ALA A 834 30.97 -16.42 11.75
C ALA A 834 31.48 -15.34 10.80
N LEU A 835 32.43 -14.51 11.25
CA LEU A 835 32.94 -13.38 10.47
C LEU A 835 33.96 -13.81 9.41
N ASP A 836 34.67 -14.91 9.63
CA ASP A 836 35.75 -15.39 8.75
C ASP A 836 35.26 -15.69 7.33
N ARG A 837 33.99 -16.12 7.18
CA ARG A 837 33.39 -16.44 5.88
C ARG A 837 32.85 -15.25 5.12
N LEU A 838 32.64 -14.11 5.79
CA LEU A 838 31.94 -12.96 5.19
C LEU A 838 32.73 -12.25 4.07
N PRO A 839 34.06 -12.12 4.13
CA PRO A 839 34.84 -11.58 3.01
C PRO A 839 34.68 -12.39 1.71
N ASP A 840 34.55 -13.71 1.81
CA ASP A 840 34.51 -14.61 0.65
C ASP A 840 33.08 -14.81 0.11
N VAL A 841 32.13 -15.07 1.01
CA VAL A 841 30.75 -15.45 0.64
C VAL A 841 29.79 -14.27 0.71
N GLY A 842 30.16 -13.20 1.41
CA GLY A 842 29.26 -12.11 1.75
C GLY A 842 28.11 -12.58 2.65
N ASP A 843 27.00 -11.84 2.57
CA ASP A 843 25.73 -12.19 3.21
C ASP A 843 24.69 -12.56 2.15
N PRO A 844 24.39 -13.86 1.96
CA PRO A 844 23.46 -14.33 0.93
C PRO A 844 22.03 -13.80 1.07
N LEU A 845 21.61 -13.42 2.28
CA LEU A 845 20.25 -12.90 2.53
C LEU A 845 20.19 -11.38 2.32
N ARG A 846 21.33 -10.68 2.27
CA ARG A 846 21.41 -9.21 2.13
C ARG A 846 20.63 -8.65 0.94
N PRO A 847 20.66 -9.25 -0.27
CA PRO A 847 19.94 -8.72 -1.44
C PRO A 847 18.41 -8.67 -1.27
N LEU A 848 17.87 -9.41 -0.31
CA LEU A 848 16.42 -9.45 -0.05
C LEU A 848 15.98 -8.35 0.92
N VAL A 849 16.90 -7.71 1.65
CA VAL A 849 16.56 -6.67 2.61
C VAL A 849 15.99 -5.45 1.88
N GLY A 850 14.73 -5.12 2.16
CA GLY A 850 14.03 -4.00 1.55
C GLY A 850 13.47 -4.28 0.14
N ARG A 851 13.63 -5.51 -0.38
CA ARG A 851 13.01 -5.92 -1.64
C ARG A 851 11.49 -5.94 -1.49
N ALA A 852 10.78 -5.26 -2.38
CA ALA A 852 9.33 -5.33 -2.45
C ALA A 852 8.94 -6.48 -3.40
N GLN A 853 8.33 -7.53 -2.84
CA GLN A 853 7.89 -8.70 -3.61
C GLN A 853 6.43 -9.03 -3.30
N ILE A 854 5.65 -9.29 -4.34
CA ILE A 854 4.25 -9.70 -4.20
C ILE A 854 4.20 -11.22 -4.14
N LEU A 855 3.62 -11.77 -3.08
CA LEU A 855 3.38 -13.20 -2.94
C LEU A 855 2.34 -13.67 -3.97
N PRO A 856 2.63 -14.72 -4.76
CA PRO A 856 1.69 -15.27 -5.73
C PRO A 856 0.54 -16.01 -5.03
N ALA A 857 -0.58 -16.17 -5.74
CA ALA A 857 -1.66 -17.05 -5.28
C ALA A 857 -1.20 -18.52 -5.28
N LEU A 858 -1.59 -19.25 -4.22
CA LEU A 858 -1.30 -20.68 -4.00
C LEU A 858 -2.53 -21.55 -4.19
#